data_AF-A0A8H3HU73-F1
#
_entry.id   AF-A0A8H3HU73-F1
#
_cell.length_a   1.000
_cell.length_b   1.000
_cell.length_c   1.000
_cell.angle_alpha   90.00
_cell.angle_beta   90.00
_cell.angle_gamma   90.00
#
_symmetry.space_group_name_H-M   'P 1'
#
loop_
_entity.id
_entity.type
_entity.pdbx_description
1 polymer ?
#
loop_
_entity_poly.entity_id
_entity_poly.type
_entity_poly.pdbx_seq_one_letter_code
_entity_poly.pdbx_strand_id
1 'polypeptide(L)'
;MPPAPSTVPYVSAYNNSNSTFKDNIFDGKVLFCTGGGSGICKGMVEAMMKHGVHATIVGRKLDRLNSAAKELSSLTGRKCITAQADVRKPEQLRAAVDATISEFGRIDYVICGAAGNFLAPIEGVSENGFRTVMEIDTLGTYHTIKATLPYVREKRGAYIMVSATLHYRGTPWQVHVSAAKAGVDAISRVLAVEEGPRGVRSNVIAPGPIDGTEGMDRLGAKLNDKDKKALGLGINSDIPLQRMGHIGDVANAAVFLFSDAASWITGQTIAVDGGALHTGRPSLPSMKWRPTLVGPGTKISIRAAPVTFLPTGTREFMQESTHNTTEDIDLMHSLSIDPNPNWSCLFAPREEIKKYWKHLARKHNLEPHIKFNTEFVSAVWNEKQQNYTLKLRDSKTKQFKEVKAKLVISAIGVLREPRWPEIPGTESFQGKILHAQMWDYNVGLSGKRVGLIGNGCAGSQILPAISEDGSTTVVNFCRTPSWYIPRPQMQVHPVIQWIFRHIPFALKSLRYTLAGACELLYLHYKDNFISNAARKLVEKAMLYRMRSLAPAKYHKHLTPNYPFGCKRIVFDPGYLEALGRPNIDLEWDPITRITANGIQTKSGKEHHLDVIAFATGFDTSSSMTLDVTGINGIRLQEYYDKEGGPTGYMGTTIPGFPNWITVFGPNSATGHASVLYMEELQMNYILKLYKPVLEGKASSIVPRADSTRKFNDWLQYNLKGHVWPSCHSWYRQGGLGKITGLWPGGNTHLWWSFRKPNWKDYEVAGAKNWARKQKFLEFLTSIFQLGVLAAGAGALALVKTGRWDDFVAVHGGAAKDLFESIRATLQ
;
A
#
# COMPACT_ATOMS: atom_id res chain seq x y z
N MET A 1 -19.41 -0.17 54.72
CA MET A 1 -20.27 -0.38 53.53
C MET A 1 -19.96 0.75 52.54
N PRO A 2 -19.69 0.46 51.25
CA PRO A 2 -19.54 1.53 50.27
C PRO A 2 -20.86 2.28 50.10
N PRO A 3 -20.84 3.61 49.86
CA PRO A 3 -22.05 4.40 49.66
C PRO A 3 -22.85 3.91 48.45
N ALA A 4 -24.19 3.99 48.53
CA ALA A 4 -25.09 3.61 47.45
C ALA A 4 -24.77 4.45 46.19
N PRO A 5 -24.65 3.83 45.00
CA PRO A 5 -24.30 4.55 43.79
C PRO A 5 -25.40 5.55 43.40
N SER A 6 -25.00 6.80 43.12
CA SER A 6 -25.87 7.82 42.51
C SER A 6 -26.47 7.30 41.21
N THR A 7 -27.79 7.44 41.05
CA THR A 7 -28.53 7.07 39.83
C THR A 7 -28.46 8.14 38.74
N VAL A 8 -27.93 9.33 39.05
CA VAL A 8 -27.74 10.42 38.10
C VAL A 8 -26.32 10.36 37.52
N PRO A 9 -26.15 10.34 36.19
CA PRO A 9 -24.82 10.32 35.56
C PRO A 9 -24.05 11.61 35.85
N TYR A 10 -22.75 11.49 36.12
CA TYR A 10 -21.87 12.63 36.32
C TYR A 10 -21.61 13.36 34.99
N VAL A 11 -21.86 14.66 34.97
CA VAL A 11 -21.50 15.55 33.87
C VAL A 11 -20.22 16.29 34.26
N SER A 12 -19.14 16.09 33.49
CA SER A 12 -17.86 16.76 33.72
C SER A 12 -18.00 18.27 33.45
N ALA A 13 -17.53 19.10 34.39
CA ALA A 13 -17.56 20.55 34.22
C ALA A 13 -16.51 21.01 33.19
N TYR A 14 -16.84 22.08 32.46
CA TYR A 14 -15.86 22.81 31.65
C TYR A 14 -14.97 23.64 32.57
N ASN A 15 -13.64 23.46 32.46
CA ASN A 15 -12.65 24.16 33.29
C ASN A 15 -11.90 25.21 32.47
N ASN A 16 -11.70 26.40 33.05
CA ASN A 16 -10.92 27.47 32.43
C ASN A 16 -9.43 27.11 32.40
N SER A 17 -8.72 27.35 31.29
CA SER A 17 -7.29 27.02 31.18
C SER A 17 -6.42 27.71 32.25
N ASN A 18 -6.81 28.91 32.70
CA ASN A 18 -6.09 29.67 33.71
C ASN A 18 -6.19 29.07 35.12
N SER A 19 -7.12 28.14 35.38
CA SER A 19 -7.19 27.43 36.67
C SER A 19 -6.34 26.17 36.73
N THR A 20 -5.82 25.68 35.60
CA THR A 20 -5.38 24.28 35.46
C THR A 20 -3.87 24.08 35.39
N PHE A 21 -3.10 25.11 35.01
CA PHE A 21 -1.63 25.05 34.91
C PHE A 21 -0.96 25.94 35.98
N LYS A 22 -1.38 25.81 37.23
CA LYS A 22 -0.86 26.56 38.38
C LYS A 22 0.09 25.72 39.22
N ASP A 23 0.86 26.39 40.08
CA ASP A 23 1.54 25.69 41.17
C ASP A 23 0.50 25.04 42.08
N ASN A 24 0.85 23.88 42.63
CA ASN A 24 0.02 23.18 43.61
C ASN A 24 -1.39 22.78 43.12
N ILE A 25 -1.57 22.52 41.82
CA ILE A 25 -2.86 22.09 41.21
C ILE A 25 -3.45 20.80 41.80
N PHE A 26 -2.67 20.01 42.54
CA PHE A 26 -3.11 18.79 43.20
C PHE A 26 -3.11 18.89 44.73
N ASP A 27 -3.10 20.10 45.29
CA ASP A 27 -3.18 20.29 46.74
C ASP A 27 -4.41 19.59 47.35
N GLY A 28 -4.19 18.88 48.45
CA GLY A 28 -5.22 18.11 49.15
C GLY A 28 -5.66 16.82 48.45
N LYS A 29 -4.96 16.41 47.38
CA LYS A 29 -5.20 15.15 46.66
C LYS A 29 -4.16 14.09 47.03
N VAL A 30 -4.48 12.83 46.78
CA VAL A 30 -3.62 11.68 47.09
C VAL A 30 -3.42 10.79 45.86
N LEU A 31 -2.15 10.47 45.58
CA LEU A 31 -1.72 9.56 44.52
C LEU A 31 -1.32 8.20 45.09
N PHE A 32 -1.89 7.12 44.56
CA PHE A 32 -1.49 5.75 44.84
C PHE A 32 -0.74 5.16 43.63
N CYS A 33 0.52 4.76 43.77
CA CYS A 33 1.34 4.31 42.65
C CYS A 33 1.94 2.93 42.89
N THR A 34 1.55 1.94 42.08
CA THR A 34 2.29 0.67 42.01
C THR A 34 3.53 0.83 41.14
N GLY A 35 4.66 0.25 41.56
CA GLY A 35 5.94 0.41 40.87
C GLY A 35 6.64 1.77 41.13
N GLY A 36 6.12 2.59 42.06
CA GLY A 36 6.61 3.96 42.33
C GLY A 36 8.00 4.06 42.99
N GLY A 37 8.66 2.95 43.31
CA GLY A 37 9.98 2.95 43.97
C GLY A 37 11.18 3.22 43.06
N SER A 38 11.02 3.24 41.73
CA SER A 38 12.13 3.47 40.80
C SER A 38 11.65 3.87 39.40
N GLY A 39 12.57 4.40 38.57
CA GLY A 39 12.37 4.62 37.14
C GLY A 39 11.24 5.58 36.80
N ILE A 40 10.50 5.27 35.72
CA ILE A 40 9.45 6.11 35.15
C ILE A 40 8.36 6.46 36.17
N CYS A 41 7.89 5.47 36.94
CA CYS A 41 6.80 5.68 37.90
C CYS A 41 7.22 6.55 39.07
N LYS A 42 8.46 6.40 39.57
CA LYS A 42 9.01 7.31 40.60
C LYS A 42 9.04 8.76 40.09
N GLY A 43 9.45 8.99 38.84
CA GLY A 43 9.48 10.32 38.25
C GLY A 43 8.08 10.94 38.05
N MET A 44 7.08 10.13 37.67
CA MET A 44 5.69 10.60 37.64
C MET A 44 5.20 11.00 39.04
N VAL A 45 5.51 10.20 40.07
CA VAL A 45 5.18 10.51 41.47
C VAL A 45 5.86 11.81 41.91
N GLU A 46 7.15 11.96 41.64
CA GLU A 46 7.90 13.18 41.97
C GLU A 46 7.27 14.43 41.36
N ALA A 47 6.95 14.40 40.05
CA ALA A 47 6.33 15.54 39.37
C ALA A 47 4.95 15.87 39.96
N MET A 48 4.11 14.86 40.20
CA MET A 48 2.80 15.07 40.83
C MET A 48 2.94 15.65 42.25
N MET A 49 3.93 15.22 43.03
CA MET A 49 4.19 15.73 44.38
C MET A 49 4.71 17.17 44.36
N LYS A 50 5.54 17.55 43.38
CA LYS A 50 5.93 18.95 43.15
C LYS A 50 4.73 19.87 42.88
N HIS A 51 3.64 19.30 42.35
CA HIS A 51 2.37 19.99 42.14
C HIS A 51 1.35 19.78 43.28
N GLY A 52 1.78 19.35 44.46
CA GLY A 52 0.98 19.42 45.70
C GLY A 52 0.39 18.10 46.19
N VAL A 53 0.49 17.01 45.43
CA VAL A 53 -0.10 15.72 45.81
C VAL A 53 0.67 15.07 46.97
N HIS A 54 -0.04 14.41 47.88
CA HIS A 54 0.56 13.40 48.76
C HIS A 54 0.57 12.04 48.07
N ALA A 55 1.49 11.14 48.43
CA ALA A 55 1.62 9.88 47.70
C ALA A 55 1.82 8.64 48.58
N THR A 56 1.32 7.50 48.11
CA THR A 56 1.74 6.16 48.54
C THR A 56 2.41 5.45 47.38
N ILE A 57 3.66 5.00 47.57
CA ILE A 57 4.36 4.15 46.60
C ILE A 57 4.34 2.69 47.04
N VAL A 58 4.04 1.80 46.10
CA VAL A 58 3.82 0.37 46.36
C VAL A 58 4.76 -0.50 45.55
N GLY A 59 5.34 -1.51 46.18
CA GLY A 59 6.23 -2.48 45.53
C GLY A 59 6.68 -3.60 46.46
N ARG A 60 7.49 -4.52 45.93
CA ARG A 60 7.86 -5.75 46.67
C ARG A 60 9.03 -5.58 47.65
N LYS A 61 9.95 -4.65 47.39
CA LYS A 61 11.19 -4.46 48.16
C LYS A 61 11.06 -3.23 49.05
N LEU A 62 10.80 -3.44 50.34
CA LEU A 62 10.51 -2.37 51.30
C LEU A 62 11.66 -1.37 51.44
N ASP A 63 12.92 -1.82 51.51
CA ASP A 63 14.08 -0.92 51.65
C ASP A 63 14.21 0.08 50.49
N ARG A 64 13.96 -0.38 49.25
CA ARG A 64 13.96 0.49 48.07
C ARG A 64 12.83 1.51 48.14
N LEU A 65 11.65 1.11 48.61
CA LEU A 65 10.52 2.01 48.78
C LEU A 65 10.81 3.06 49.86
N ASN A 66 11.33 2.65 51.02
CA ASN A 66 11.63 3.56 52.13
C ASN A 66 12.63 4.65 51.71
N SER A 67 13.68 4.25 50.98
CA SER A 67 14.66 5.18 50.42
C SER A 67 14.00 6.17 49.45
N ALA A 68 13.21 5.66 48.49
CA ALA A 68 12.52 6.50 47.50
C ALA A 68 11.50 7.45 48.14
N ALA A 69 10.72 7.00 49.13
CA ALA A 69 9.72 7.84 49.80
C ALA A 69 10.37 8.96 50.63
N LYS A 70 11.49 8.67 51.31
CA LYS A 70 12.26 9.69 52.03
C LYS A 70 12.80 10.75 51.08
N GLU A 71 13.38 10.33 49.96
CA GLU A 71 13.89 11.23 48.92
C GLU A 71 12.76 12.09 48.32
N LEU A 72 11.65 11.47 47.90
CA LEU A 72 10.50 12.17 47.34
C LEU A 72 9.91 13.19 48.33
N SER A 73 9.79 12.81 49.61
CA SER A 73 9.28 13.73 50.64
C SER A 73 10.23 14.89 50.88
N SER A 74 11.53 14.62 50.91
CA SER A 74 12.57 15.65 51.07
C SER A 74 12.60 16.63 49.89
N LEU A 75 12.46 16.15 48.65
CA LEU A 75 12.55 16.99 47.44
C LEU A 75 11.31 17.87 47.22
N THR A 76 10.15 17.45 47.71
CA THR A 76 8.86 18.06 47.36
C THR A 76 8.18 18.76 48.53
N GLY A 77 8.61 18.49 49.76
CA GLY A 77 7.93 18.94 50.98
C GLY A 77 6.57 18.27 51.22
N ARG A 78 6.16 17.31 50.37
CA ARG A 78 4.90 16.57 50.52
C ARG A 78 5.16 15.19 51.13
N LYS A 79 4.22 14.71 51.95
CA LYS A 79 4.34 13.38 52.56
C LYS A 79 4.20 12.27 51.51
N CYS A 80 5.20 11.39 51.45
CA CYS A 80 5.14 10.11 50.74
C CYS A 80 5.28 8.96 51.74
N ILE A 81 4.34 8.02 51.73
CA ILE A 81 4.44 6.77 52.50
C ILE A 81 4.69 5.57 51.58
N THR A 82 5.02 4.43 52.17
CA THR A 82 5.35 3.19 51.47
C THR A 82 4.42 2.07 51.89
N ALA A 83 4.04 1.21 50.95
CA ALA A 83 3.40 -0.06 51.27
C ALA A 83 4.05 -1.22 50.51
N GLN A 84 4.40 -2.28 51.24
CA GLN A 84 4.95 -3.49 50.63
C GLN A 84 3.81 -4.34 50.08
N ALA A 85 3.80 -4.59 48.77
CA ALA A 85 2.85 -5.51 48.15
C ALA A 85 3.39 -6.09 46.84
N ASP A 86 3.02 -7.34 46.56
CA ASP A 86 3.07 -7.95 45.24
C ASP A 86 1.72 -7.77 44.54
N VAL A 87 1.70 -7.11 43.37
CA VAL A 87 0.46 -6.84 42.62
C VAL A 87 -0.29 -8.10 42.19
N ARG A 88 0.37 -9.27 42.21
CA ARG A 88 -0.24 -10.57 41.95
C ARG A 88 -1.09 -11.07 43.11
N LYS A 89 -1.01 -10.43 44.27
CA LYS A 89 -1.64 -10.81 45.54
C LYS A 89 -2.67 -9.75 45.95
N PRO A 90 -3.96 -9.91 45.58
CA PRO A 90 -5.00 -8.92 45.83
C PRO A 90 -5.14 -8.49 47.30
N GLU A 91 -4.89 -9.40 48.24
CA GLU A 91 -4.90 -9.15 49.68
C GLU A 91 -3.83 -8.16 50.13
N GLN A 92 -2.63 -8.22 49.54
CA GLN A 92 -1.56 -7.28 49.86
C GLN A 92 -1.86 -5.89 49.29
N LEU A 93 -2.49 -5.83 48.11
CA LEU A 93 -2.95 -4.56 47.55
C LEU A 93 -4.06 -3.91 48.39
N ARG A 94 -4.99 -4.71 48.94
CA ARG A 94 -5.99 -4.19 49.89
C ARG A 94 -5.32 -3.61 51.14
N ALA A 95 -4.37 -4.33 51.74
CA ALA A 95 -3.62 -3.80 52.89
C ALA A 95 -2.86 -2.51 52.57
N ALA A 96 -2.29 -2.39 51.37
CA ALA A 96 -1.62 -1.15 50.92
C ALA A 96 -2.62 0.01 50.74
N VAL A 97 -3.82 -0.26 50.23
CA VAL A 97 -4.91 0.72 50.14
C VAL A 97 -5.37 1.13 51.54
N ASP A 98 -5.57 0.18 52.45
CA ASP A 98 -5.98 0.46 53.84
C ASP A 98 -4.95 1.33 54.56
N ALA A 99 -3.66 1.08 54.37
CA ALA A 99 -2.60 1.94 54.89
C ALA A 99 -2.66 3.37 54.32
N THR A 100 -2.97 3.50 53.03
CA THR A 100 -3.13 4.81 52.35
C THR A 100 -4.33 5.58 52.89
N ILE A 101 -5.46 4.89 53.07
CA ILE A 101 -6.68 5.49 53.61
C ILE A 101 -6.52 5.83 55.09
N SER A 102 -5.84 5.00 55.87
CA SER A 102 -5.55 5.28 57.28
C SER A 102 -4.73 6.56 57.44
N GLU A 103 -3.74 6.77 56.57
CA GLU A 103 -2.88 7.95 56.62
C GLU A 103 -3.53 9.20 56.03
N PHE A 104 -4.14 9.11 54.84
CA PHE A 104 -4.58 10.29 54.10
C PHE A 104 -6.11 10.43 53.95
N GLY A 105 -6.87 9.39 54.30
CA GLY A 105 -8.34 9.38 54.23
C GLY A 105 -8.93 9.32 52.81
N ARG A 106 -8.11 9.27 51.75
CA ARG A 106 -8.58 9.34 50.36
C ARG A 106 -7.57 8.78 49.35
N ILE A 107 -8.06 8.46 48.15
CA ILE A 107 -7.25 8.20 46.95
C ILE A 107 -7.95 8.90 45.77
N ASP A 108 -7.25 9.82 45.11
CA ASP A 108 -7.78 10.59 43.97
C ASP A 108 -7.20 10.10 42.65
N TYR A 109 -5.90 9.77 42.65
CA TYR A 109 -5.17 9.39 41.46
C TYR A 109 -4.50 8.04 41.66
N VAL A 110 -4.49 7.22 40.61
CA VAL A 110 -3.84 5.91 40.66
C VAL A 110 -2.96 5.72 39.43
N ILE A 111 -1.69 5.36 39.67
CA ILE A 111 -0.78 4.89 38.64
C ILE A 111 -0.61 3.37 38.76
N CYS A 112 -1.07 2.65 37.74
CA CYS A 112 -0.83 1.21 37.59
C CYS A 112 0.50 1.02 36.83
N GLY A 113 1.60 1.00 37.58
CA GLY A 113 2.96 1.07 37.04
C GLY A 113 3.82 -0.19 37.22
N ALA A 114 3.35 -1.18 37.98
CA ALA A 114 4.07 -2.44 38.13
C ALA A 114 4.20 -3.16 36.78
N ALA A 115 5.42 -3.59 36.46
CA ALA A 115 5.71 -4.27 35.20
C ALA A 115 6.82 -5.31 35.36
N GLY A 116 6.69 -6.41 34.62
CA GLY A 116 7.68 -7.44 34.40
C GLY A 116 8.08 -7.47 32.93
N ASN A 117 9.38 -7.38 32.65
CA ASN A 117 9.88 -7.52 31.30
C ASN A 117 11.27 -8.17 31.30
N PHE A 118 11.52 -8.96 30.25
CA PHE A 118 12.79 -9.56 29.89
C PHE A 118 12.79 -9.85 28.39
N LEU A 119 13.96 -10.07 27.79
CA LEU A 119 14.08 -10.44 26.38
C LEU A 119 14.14 -11.95 26.25
N ALA A 120 13.25 -12.53 25.45
CA ALA A 120 13.33 -13.93 25.06
C ALA A 120 12.53 -14.18 23.76
N PRO A 121 13.05 -15.00 22.83
CA PRO A 121 12.33 -15.31 21.60
C PRO A 121 11.11 -16.17 21.96
N ILE A 122 10.14 -16.30 21.07
CA ILE A 122 8.93 -17.09 21.38
C ILE A 122 9.27 -18.53 21.79
N GLU A 123 10.31 -19.13 21.19
CA GLU A 123 10.85 -20.46 21.55
C GLU A 123 11.55 -20.50 22.92
N GLY A 124 11.98 -19.35 23.46
CA GLY A 124 12.75 -19.23 24.69
C GLY A 124 11.95 -18.67 25.87
N VAL A 125 10.71 -18.23 25.66
CA VAL A 125 9.81 -17.82 26.75
C VAL A 125 9.10 -19.06 27.27
N SER A 126 9.39 -19.48 28.50
CA SER A 126 8.62 -20.56 29.15
C SER A 126 7.19 -20.12 29.43
N GLU A 127 6.27 -21.07 29.51
CA GLU A 127 4.87 -20.84 29.86
C GLU A 127 4.76 -20.15 31.23
N ASN A 128 5.63 -20.51 32.18
CA ASN A 128 5.72 -19.86 33.48
C ASN A 128 6.24 -18.42 33.37
N GLY A 129 7.22 -18.15 32.51
CA GLY A 129 7.72 -16.81 32.23
C GLY A 129 6.64 -15.91 31.61
N PHE A 130 5.93 -16.43 30.60
CA PHE A 130 4.80 -15.74 29.97
C PHE A 130 3.69 -15.46 30.98
N ARG A 131 3.27 -16.47 31.75
CA ARG A 131 2.25 -16.36 32.80
C ARG A 131 2.65 -15.33 33.85
N THR A 132 3.89 -15.36 34.34
CA THR A 132 4.37 -14.43 35.35
C THR A 132 4.26 -12.97 34.90
N VAL A 133 4.58 -12.68 33.63
CA VAL A 133 4.47 -11.32 33.07
C VAL A 133 3.01 -10.90 32.95
N MET A 134 2.13 -11.80 32.47
CA MET A 134 0.68 -11.54 32.45
C MET A 134 0.11 -11.30 33.85
N GLU A 135 0.57 -12.04 34.85
CA GLU A 135 0.16 -11.87 36.25
C GLU A 135 0.62 -10.54 36.84
N ILE A 136 1.83 -10.09 36.52
CA ILE A 136 2.37 -8.81 37.02
C ILE A 136 1.69 -7.62 36.33
N ASP A 137 1.65 -7.62 35.00
CA ASP A 137 1.26 -6.45 34.23
C ASP A 137 -0.26 -6.37 34.07
N THR A 138 -0.88 -7.41 33.49
CA THR A 138 -2.32 -7.41 33.18
C THR A 138 -3.14 -7.63 34.44
N LEU A 139 -2.90 -8.74 35.15
CA LEU A 139 -3.67 -9.04 36.37
C LEU A 139 -3.31 -8.08 37.50
N GLY A 140 -2.03 -7.69 37.64
CA GLY A 140 -1.64 -6.70 38.63
C GLY A 140 -2.29 -5.33 38.40
N THR A 141 -2.43 -4.89 37.15
CA THR A 141 -3.23 -3.70 36.81
C THR A 141 -4.69 -3.87 37.22
N TYR A 142 -5.31 -5.00 36.86
CA TYR A 142 -6.69 -5.31 37.24
C TYR A 142 -6.89 -5.34 38.77
N HIS A 143 -6.00 -6.00 39.51
CA HIS A 143 -6.07 -6.05 40.98
C HIS A 143 -5.91 -4.68 41.62
N THR A 144 -4.99 -3.86 41.09
CA THR A 144 -4.78 -2.48 41.56
C THR A 144 -6.05 -1.64 41.37
N ILE A 145 -6.66 -1.71 40.19
CA ILE A 145 -7.94 -1.05 39.92
C ILE A 145 -9.00 -1.58 40.90
N LYS A 146 -9.14 -2.90 41.03
CA LYS A 146 -10.17 -3.50 41.88
C LYS A 146 -10.05 -3.08 43.36
N ALA A 147 -8.83 -2.96 43.88
CA ALA A 147 -8.57 -2.56 45.25
C ALA A 147 -8.82 -1.06 45.49
N THR A 148 -8.56 -0.20 44.49
CA THR A 148 -8.63 1.26 44.61
C THR A 148 -9.96 1.87 44.16
N LEU A 149 -10.69 1.18 43.26
CA LEU A 149 -11.86 1.72 42.56
C LEU A 149 -12.94 2.31 43.48
N PRO A 150 -13.30 1.72 44.63
CA PRO A 150 -14.31 2.31 45.52
C PRO A 150 -13.95 3.74 45.94
N TYR A 151 -12.67 3.98 46.25
CA TYR A 151 -12.16 5.27 46.75
C TYR A 151 -11.97 6.28 45.61
N VAL A 152 -11.42 5.83 44.48
CA VAL A 152 -11.24 6.69 43.30
C VAL A 152 -12.60 7.13 42.75
N ARG A 153 -13.59 6.23 42.73
CA ARG A 153 -14.97 6.55 42.33
C ARG A 153 -15.61 7.57 43.26
N GLU A 154 -15.44 7.43 44.56
CA GLU A 154 -15.95 8.39 45.54
C GLU A 154 -15.41 9.80 45.28
N LYS A 155 -14.14 9.92 44.89
CA LYS A 155 -13.49 11.21 44.61
C LYS A 155 -13.62 11.68 43.17
N ARG A 156 -14.29 10.92 42.28
CA ARG A 156 -14.34 11.16 40.82
C ARG A 156 -12.94 11.34 40.22
N GLY A 157 -12.04 10.46 40.67
CA GLY A 157 -10.63 10.52 40.40
C GLY A 157 -10.24 9.96 39.03
N ALA A 158 -8.96 9.65 38.87
CA ALA A 158 -8.45 9.17 37.58
C ALA A 158 -7.37 8.09 37.71
N TYR A 159 -7.29 7.27 36.67
CA TYR A 159 -6.28 6.23 36.49
C TYR A 159 -5.34 6.57 35.33
N ILE A 160 -4.05 6.33 35.56
CA ILE A 160 -3.06 6.18 34.49
C ILE A 160 -2.50 4.77 34.55
N MET A 161 -2.62 4.04 33.46
CA MET A 161 -1.92 2.78 33.27
C MET A 161 -0.62 2.99 32.51
N VAL A 162 0.46 2.32 32.94
CA VAL A 162 1.73 2.35 32.23
C VAL A 162 1.83 1.16 31.30
N SER A 163 1.75 1.46 30.01
CA SER A 163 1.91 0.52 28.90
C SER A 163 3.29 0.67 28.28
N ALA A 164 3.44 0.34 27.00
CA ALA A 164 4.63 0.61 26.19
C ALA A 164 4.27 0.55 24.71
N THR A 165 5.11 1.10 23.82
CA THR A 165 4.81 1.13 22.37
C THR A 165 5.09 -0.19 21.63
N LEU A 166 5.49 -1.23 22.37
CA LEU A 166 6.09 -2.46 21.86
C LEU A 166 5.10 -3.40 21.16
N HIS A 167 3.87 -3.51 21.64
CA HIS A 167 2.82 -4.35 21.04
C HIS A 167 2.13 -3.71 19.83
N TYR A 168 2.22 -2.39 19.67
CA TYR A 168 1.70 -1.70 18.48
C TYR A 168 2.45 -2.07 17.20
N ARG A 169 3.66 -2.60 17.32
CA ARG A 169 4.56 -2.88 16.19
C ARG A 169 5.07 -4.32 16.11
N GLY A 170 4.70 -5.15 17.08
CA GLY A 170 5.21 -6.52 17.20
C GLY A 170 6.73 -6.54 17.46
N THR A 171 7.16 -5.98 18.60
CA THR A 171 8.59 -5.94 18.96
C THR A 171 9.14 -7.35 19.22
N PRO A 172 10.17 -7.82 18.47
CA PRO A 172 10.75 -9.14 18.67
C PRO A 172 11.28 -9.37 20.08
N TRP A 173 11.30 -10.63 20.51
CA TRP A 173 11.72 -11.08 21.86
C TRP A 173 10.88 -10.58 23.04
N GLN A 174 9.74 -9.95 22.75
CA GLN A 174 8.90 -9.31 23.76
C GLN A 174 7.46 -9.77 23.66
N VAL A 175 7.22 -11.04 23.28
CA VAL A 175 5.86 -11.58 23.08
C VAL A 175 5.02 -11.55 24.36
N HIS A 176 5.60 -11.91 25.51
CA HIS A 176 4.94 -11.90 26.83
C HIS A 176 4.52 -10.50 27.25
N VAL A 177 5.46 -9.54 27.26
CA VAL A 177 5.18 -8.17 27.66
C VAL A 177 4.29 -7.46 26.65
N SER A 178 4.41 -7.78 25.35
CA SER A 178 3.52 -7.23 24.31
C SER A 178 2.08 -7.68 24.52
N ALA A 179 1.86 -8.97 24.78
CA ALA A 179 0.53 -9.49 25.11
C ALA A 179 0.00 -8.83 26.39
N ALA A 180 0.85 -8.69 27.41
CA ALA A 180 0.43 -8.11 28.68
C ALA A 180 0.06 -6.63 28.57
N LYS A 181 0.88 -5.82 27.88
CA LYS A 181 0.60 -4.39 27.65
C LYS A 181 -0.60 -4.16 26.74
N ALA A 182 -0.85 -5.03 25.76
CA ALA A 182 -2.10 -5.02 25.02
C ALA A 182 -3.33 -5.26 25.93
N GLY A 183 -3.19 -6.15 26.93
CA GLY A 183 -4.19 -6.36 27.97
C GLY A 183 -4.41 -5.14 28.86
N VAL A 184 -3.34 -4.49 29.29
CA VAL A 184 -3.39 -3.22 30.06
C VAL A 184 -4.14 -2.13 29.29
N ASP A 185 -3.83 -1.96 28.00
CA ASP A 185 -4.52 -1.00 27.13
C ASP A 185 -6.02 -1.29 27.02
N ALA A 186 -6.37 -2.56 26.86
CA ALA A 186 -7.76 -2.99 26.77
C ALA A 186 -8.52 -2.73 28.09
N ILE A 187 -7.91 -3.06 29.24
CA ILE A 187 -8.49 -2.81 30.56
C ILE A 187 -8.79 -1.32 30.76
N SER A 188 -7.85 -0.44 30.40
CA SER A 188 -8.05 1.01 30.52
C SER A 188 -9.23 1.52 29.70
N ARG A 189 -9.35 1.09 28.43
CA ARG A 189 -10.46 1.48 27.57
C ARG A 189 -11.81 1.04 28.11
N VAL A 190 -11.89 -0.18 28.65
CA VAL A 190 -13.12 -0.69 29.26
C VAL A 190 -13.46 0.08 30.54
N LEU A 191 -12.48 0.31 31.42
CA LEU A 191 -12.68 1.08 32.66
C LEU A 191 -13.18 2.49 32.38
N ALA A 192 -12.65 3.15 31.34
CA ALA A 192 -13.09 4.47 30.91
C ALA A 192 -14.57 4.52 30.52
N VAL A 193 -15.08 3.47 29.86
CA VAL A 193 -16.48 3.36 29.45
C VAL A 193 -17.37 3.02 30.64
N GLU A 194 -16.97 2.06 31.48
CA GLU A 194 -17.78 1.58 32.60
C GLU A 194 -17.89 2.60 33.75
N GLU A 195 -16.81 3.32 34.04
CA GLU A 195 -16.72 4.23 35.18
C GLU A 195 -16.77 5.72 34.80
N GLY A 196 -16.70 6.03 33.51
CA GLY A 196 -16.90 7.38 32.97
C GLY A 196 -18.20 8.04 33.45
N PRO A 197 -19.37 7.36 33.38
CA PRO A 197 -20.63 7.89 33.92
C PRO A 197 -20.61 8.16 35.44
N ARG A 198 -19.66 7.58 36.17
CA ARG A 198 -19.43 7.79 37.61
C ARG A 198 -18.35 8.84 37.89
N GLY A 199 -17.84 9.49 36.84
CA GLY A 199 -16.84 10.55 36.93
C GLY A 199 -15.40 10.08 37.03
N VAL A 200 -15.13 8.78 36.85
CA VAL A 200 -13.74 8.27 36.84
C VAL A 200 -13.17 8.30 35.43
N ARG A 201 -11.99 8.88 35.28
CA ARG A 201 -11.24 8.84 34.00
C ARG A 201 -10.20 7.73 34.01
N SER A 202 -9.93 7.14 32.86
CA SER A 202 -8.87 6.15 32.71
C SER A 202 -8.14 6.36 31.40
N ASN A 203 -6.83 6.57 31.46
CA ASN A 203 -5.98 6.72 30.28
C ASN A 203 -4.71 5.88 30.42
N VAL A 204 -4.03 5.69 29.29
CA VAL A 204 -2.77 4.97 29.22
C VAL A 204 -1.67 5.93 28.80
N ILE A 205 -0.53 5.87 29.48
CA ILE A 205 0.72 6.38 28.93
C ILE A 205 1.53 5.19 28.41
N ALA A 206 1.92 5.25 27.14
CA ALA A 206 2.78 4.26 26.49
C ALA A 206 4.16 4.88 26.23
N PRO A 207 5.13 4.73 27.15
CA PRO A 207 6.46 5.27 26.95
C PRO A 207 7.20 4.55 25.82
N GLY A 208 8.02 5.31 25.09
CA GLY A 208 9.05 4.78 24.20
C GLY A 208 10.33 4.40 24.96
N PRO A 209 11.48 4.39 24.26
CA PRO A 209 12.78 4.22 24.92
C PRO A 209 13.11 5.44 25.80
N ILE A 210 13.09 5.26 27.13
CA ILE A 210 13.37 6.29 28.14
C ILE A 210 14.74 6.07 28.77
N ASP A 211 15.61 7.06 28.67
CA ASP A 211 16.99 7.01 29.15
C ASP A 211 17.08 6.92 30.68
N GLY A 212 18.15 6.29 31.17
CA GLY A 212 18.42 6.13 32.61
C GLY A 212 17.39 5.30 33.37
N THR A 213 16.64 4.42 32.69
CA THR A 213 15.65 3.54 33.32
C THR A 213 16.14 2.11 33.39
N GLU A 214 15.82 1.41 34.48
CA GLU A 214 16.16 -0.01 34.66
C GLU A 214 15.70 -0.89 33.48
N GLY A 215 14.58 -0.54 32.84
CA GLY A 215 14.09 -1.19 31.62
C GLY A 215 15.05 -1.01 30.45
N MET A 216 15.52 0.21 30.19
CA MET A 216 16.50 0.48 29.13
C MET A 216 17.91 -0.02 29.49
N ASP A 217 18.31 0.04 30.75
CA ASP A 217 19.59 -0.48 31.21
C ASP A 217 19.65 -2.00 31.03
N ARG A 218 18.59 -2.73 31.36
CA ARG A 218 18.53 -4.18 31.09
C ARG A 218 18.53 -4.51 29.59
N LEU A 219 18.05 -3.59 28.75
CA LEU A 219 18.10 -3.68 27.29
C LEU A 219 19.47 -3.25 26.71
N GLY A 220 20.27 -2.47 27.45
CA GLY A 220 21.46 -1.76 26.93
C GLY A 220 22.80 -1.98 27.67
N ALA A 221 22.82 -2.59 28.86
CA ALA A 221 23.98 -2.62 29.78
C ALA A 221 25.19 -3.46 29.34
N LYS A 222 25.32 -3.83 28.06
CA LYS A 222 26.54 -4.43 27.50
C LYS A 222 26.96 -3.80 26.15
N LEU A 223 26.41 -2.64 25.81
CA LEU A 223 26.55 -2.06 24.47
C LEU A 223 27.40 -0.79 24.52
N ASN A 224 28.50 -0.80 23.76
CA ASN A 224 29.34 0.39 23.55
C ASN A 224 28.56 1.47 22.79
N ASP A 225 29.07 2.71 22.71
CA ASP A 225 28.38 3.82 22.03
C ASP A 225 28.05 3.53 20.55
N LYS A 226 28.84 2.66 19.92
CA LYS A 226 28.62 2.20 18.55
C LYS A 226 27.38 1.30 18.46
N ASP A 227 27.19 0.43 19.44
CA ASP A 227 26.05 -0.47 19.56
C ASP A 227 24.79 0.29 20.01
N LYS A 228 24.89 1.24 20.93
CA LYS A 228 23.79 2.15 21.28
C LYS A 228 23.29 2.91 20.05
N LYS A 229 24.20 3.42 19.21
CA LYS A 229 23.89 4.06 17.92
C LYS A 229 23.27 3.07 16.91
N ALA A 230 23.72 1.81 16.88
CA ALA A 230 23.16 0.76 16.03
C ALA A 230 21.73 0.36 16.42
N LEU A 231 21.36 0.54 17.69
CA LEU A 231 19.99 0.33 18.19
C LEU A 231 19.11 1.58 18.16
N GLY A 232 19.62 2.69 17.64
CA GLY A 232 18.91 3.97 17.60
C GLY A 232 18.76 4.63 18.97
N LEU A 233 19.62 4.32 19.94
CA LEU A 233 19.63 4.87 21.29
C LEU A 233 20.79 5.86 21.43
N GLY A 234 20.55 7.16 21.19
CA GLY A 234 21.56 8.23 21.31
C GLY A 234 21.15 9.53 20.61
N ILE A 235 21.99 10.58 20.68
CA ILE A 235 21.82 11.82 19.90
C ILE A 235 21.96 11.44 18.41
N ASN A 236 20.91 11.67 17.61
CA ASN A 236 20.63 11.04 16.29
C ASN A 236 19.92 9.67 16.33
N SER A 237 19.08 9.42 17.34
CA SER A 237 18.16 8.28 17.39
C SER A 237 17.16 8.27 16.22
N ASP A 238 16.68 7.10 15.81
CA ASP A 238 15.55 6.95 14.86
C ASP A 238 14.19 7.45 15.44
N ILE A 239 14.22 8.06 16.62
CA ILE A 239 13.14 8.81 17.25
C ILE A 239 13.05 10.19 16.58
N PRO A 240 11.91 10.59 15.98
CA PRO A 240 11.75 11.86 15.29
C PRO A 240 12.22 13.09 16.06
N LEU A 241 11.94 13.16 17.37
CA LEU A 241 12.39 14.26 18.24
C LEU A 241 13.88 14.22 18.62
N GLN A 242 14.68 13.36 17.96
CA GLN A 242 16.15 13.33 17.95
C GLN A 242 16.84 13.06 19.29
N ARG A 243 16.12 12.57 20.30
CA ARG A 243 16.68 12.09 21.56
C ARG A 243 15.86 10.94 22.14
N MET A 244 16.48 10.16 23.02
CA MET A 244 15.73 9.29 23.91
C MET A 244 14.81 10.12 24.80
N GLY A 245 13.69 9.51 25.20
CA GLY A 245 12.80 10.13 26.16
C GLY A 245 13.51 10.30 27.50
N HIS A 246 13.24 11.41 28.17
CA HIS A 246 13.63 11.63 29.54
C HIS A 246 12.45 11.24 30.44
N ILE A 247 12.73 10.82 31.69
CA ILE A 247 11.66 10.50 32.66
C ILE A 247 10.68 11.67 32.80
N GLY A 248 11.18 12.91 32.73
CA GLY A 248 10.38 14.13 32.74
C GLY A 248 9.35 14.23 31.60
N ASP A 249 9.60 13.65 30.43
CA ASP A 249 8.60 13.67 29.33
C ASP A 249 7.35 12.88 29.72
N VAL A 250 7.55 11.71 30.34
CA VAL A 250 6.47 10.84 30.82
C VAL A 250 5.79 11.47 32.04
N ALA A 251 6.57 12.09 32.93
CA ALA A 251 6.07 12.78 34.11
C ALA A 251 5.16 13.96 33.74
N ASN A 252 5.54 14.76 32.75
CA ASN A 252 4.73 15.88 32.26
C ASN A 252 3.40 15.40 31.66
N ALA A 253 3.41 14.28 30.92
CA ALA A 253 2.17 13.67 30.42
C ALA A 253 1.26 13.19 31.56
N ALA A 254 1.82 12.68 32.65
CA ALA A 254 1.05 12.28 33.82
C ALA A 254 0.39 13.47 34.52
N VAL A 255 1.15 14.57 34.73
CA VAL A 255 0.61 15.83 35.27
C VAL A 255 -0.54 16.34 34.40
N PHE A 256 -0.36 16.39 33.07
CA PHE A 256 -1.44 16.78 32.15
C PHE A 256 -2.67 15.88 32.27
N LEU A 257 -2.50 14.56 32.21
CA LEU A 257 -3.61 13.60 32.22
C LEU A 257 -4.38 13.58 33.54
N PHE A 258 -3.73 13.83 34.68
CA PHE A 258 -4.40 13.94 35.97
C PHE A 258 -5.00 15.31 36.25
N SER A 259 -4.50 16.37 35.60
CA SER A 259 -5.07 17.71 35.70
C SER A 259 -6.46 17.82 35.08
N ASP A 260 -7.13 18.91 35.41
CA ASP A 260 -8.41 19.31 34.83
C ASP A 260 -8.33 19.64 33.33
N ALA A 261 -7.13 19.77 32.75
CA ALA A 261 -6.96 20.04 31.31
C ALA A 261 -7.33 18.81 30.49
N ALA A 262 -7.25 17.64 31.11
CA ALA A 262 -7.66 16.37 30.55
C ALA A 262 -9.06 15.95 31.03
N SER A 263 -9.89 16.87 31.54
CA SER A 263 -11.23 16.56 32.07
C SER A 263 -12.17 15.93 31.05
N TRP A 264 -11.89 16.10 29.75
CA TRP A 264 -12.60 15.49 28.63
C TRP A 264 -11.80 14.40 27.89
N ILE A 265 -10.68 13.95 28.44
CA ILE A 265 -9.82 12.91 27.87
C ILE A 265 -9.90 11.66 28.76
N THR A 266 -10.53 10.61 28.22
CA THR A 266 -10.62 9.28 28.84
C THR A 266 -10.61 8.20 27.75
N GLY A 267 -10.15 7.00 28.08
CA GLY A 267 -10.01 5.85 27.17
C GLY A 267 -8.89 6.00 26.13
N GLN A 268 -8.01 7.00 26.29
CA GLN A 268 -6.95 7.26 25.32
C GLN A 268 -5.64 6.58 25.72
N THR A 269 -4.90 6.11 24.71
CA THR A 269 -3.49 5.77 24.89
C THR A 269 -2.63 6.86 24.28
N ILE A 270 -1.86 7.54 25.13
CA ILE A 270 -0.90 8.56 24.71
C ILE A 270 0.49 7.95 24.63
N ALA A 271 1.01 7.82 23.42
CA ALA A 271 2.40 7.45 23.19
C ALA A 271 3.32 8.63 23.58
N VAL A 272 4.21 8.41 24.54
CA VAL A 272 5.23 9.38 24.97
C VAL A 272 6.58 8.84 24.56
N ASP A 273 6.89 8.98 23.27
CA ASP A 273 8.01 8.29 22.64
C ASP A 273 8.74 9.12 21.59
N GLY A 274 8.48 10.43 21.53
CA GLY A 274 9.08 11.33 20.56
C GLY A 274 8.75 11.02 19.10
N GLY A 275 7.63 10.34 18.84
CA GLY A 275 7.19 9.90 17.52
C GLY A 275 7.80 8.57 17.08
N ALA A 276 8.51 7.88 17.97
CA ALA A 276 9.18 6.62 17.66
C ALA A 276 8.19 5.60 17.09
N LEU A 277 6.94 5.53 17.59
CA LEU A 277 5.82 4.70 17.16
C LEU A 277 5.39 4.91 15.70
N HIS A 278 5.84 5.99 15.04
CA HIS A 278 5.53 6.24 13.63
C HIS A 278 6.71 6.02 12.66
N THR A 279 7.96 5.86 13.12
CA THR A 279 9.15 5.68 12.25
C THR A 279 9.50 4.26 11.76
N GLY A 280 8.59 3.29 11.88
CA GLY A 280 8.65 1.98 11.20
C GLY A 280 9.80 1.03 11.57
N ARG A 281 10.62 1.31 12.58
CA ARG A 281 11.69 0.42 13.03
C ARG A 281 11.44 -0.08 14.46
N PRO A 282 11.36 -1.40 14.70
CA PRO A 282 11.46 -1.92 16.06
C PRO A 282 12.84 -1.56 16.62
N SER A 283 12.89 -0.94 17.81
CA SER A 283 14.13 -0.74 18.55
C SER A 283 14.58 -2.10 19.11
N LEU A 284 15.47 -2.78 18.38
CA LEU A 284 16.00 -4.09 18.78
C LEU A 284 17.13 -3.90 19.80
N PRO A 285 17.34 -4.84 20.74
CA PRO A 285 18.61 -5.06 21.41
C PRO A 285 19.50 -5.97 20.55
N SER A 286 20.78 -5.63 20.39
CA SER A 286 21.68 -6.30 19.44
C SER A 286 22.17 -7.62 20.01
N MET A 287 21.37 -8.67 19.84
CA MET A 287 21.86 -10.04 19.78
C MET A 287 21.59 -10.58 18.38
N LYS A 288 22.62 -11.22 17.82
CA LYS A 288 22.63 -11.84 16.49
C LYS A 288 21.56 -12.92 16.41
N TRP A 289 20.31 -12.56 16.15
CA TRP A 289 19.36 -13.49 15.58
C TRP A 289 19.81 -13.77 14.15
N ARG A 290 20.31 -14.98 13.94
CA ARG A 290 20.38 -15.57 12.62
C ARG A 290 19.10 -16.37 12.41
N PRO A 291 18.18 -15.81 11.65
CA PRO A 291 17.57 -16.56 10.58
C PRO A 291 17.82 -15.78 9.30
N THR A 292 18.43 -16.50 8.37
CA THR A 292 18.32 -16.31 6.94
C THR A 292 16.97 -15.72 6.54
N LEU A 293 16.92 -14.39 6.37
CA LEU A 293 16.43 -13.66 5.20
C LEU A 293 16.04 -12.23 5.62
N VAL A 294 16.65 -11.27 4.91
CA VAL A 294 16.43 -9.81 4.96
C VAL A 294 17.31 -9.09 6.00
N GLY A 295 18.34 -8.39 5.51
CA GLY A 295 19.26 -7.61 6.34
C GLY A 295 18.81 -6.14 6.45
N PRO A 296 19.01 -5.48 7.60
CA PRO A 296 18.72 -4.07 7.77
C PRO A 296 19.92 -3.23 7.33
N GLY A 297 19.69 -2.27 6.44
CA GLY A 297 20.78 -1.41 5.97
C GLY A 297 20.47 -0.47 4.82
N THR A 298 19.30 0.18 4.77
CA THR A 298 19.13 1.42 3.97
C THR A 298 18.01 2.26 4.57
N LYS A 299 18.30 3.53 4.85
CA LYS A 299 17.28 4.57 4.95
C LYS A 299 16.69 4.74 3.54
N ILE A 300 15.55 4.12 3.28
CA ILE A 300 14.78 4.39 2.07
C ILE A 300 14.00 5.68 2.33
N SER A 301 14.53 6.82 1.89
CA SER A 301 13.68 7.97 1.63
C SER A 301 12.93 7.69 0.32
N ILE A 302 11.76 7.08 0.40
CA ILE A 302 10.81 7.16 -0.71
C ILE A 302 10.32 8.61 -0.73
N ARG A 303 11.05 9.48 -1.42
CA ARG A 303 10.48 10.71 -1.95
C ARG A 303 9.76 10.29 -3.22
N ALA A 304 8.54 9.75 -3.07
CA ALA A 304 7.71 9.47 -4.22
C ALA A 304 7.39 10.82 -4.89
N ALA A 305 7.97 11.05 -6.07
CA ALA A 305 7.19 11.71 -7.11
C ALA A 305 5.98 10.80 -7.38
N PRO A 306 4.77 11.35 -7.52
CA PRO A 306 3.51 10.63 -7.36
C PRO A 306 3.46 9.35 -8.20
N VAL A 307 3.37 8.21 -7.52
CA VAL A 307 2.86 6.97 -8.13
C VAL A 307 1.37 7.20 -8.34
N THR A 308 1.00 7.45 -9.59
CA THR A 308 -0.39 7.65 -9.98
C THR A 308 -0.99 6.27 -10.19
N PHE A 309 -1.53 5.65 -9.14
CA PHE A 309 -2.59 4.65 -9.31
C PHE A 309 -3.91 5.39 -9.55
N LEU A 310 -4.01 6.00 -10.73
CA LEU A 310 -5.29 6.39 -11.31
C LEU A 310 -5.29 5.80 -12.72
N PRO A 311 -6.38 5.13 -13.13
CA PRO A 311 -6.66 5.01 -14.56
C PRO A 311 -6.71 6.45 -15.09
N THR A 312 -5.71 6.78 -15.89
CA THR A 312 -5.58 7.98 -16.72
C THR A 312 -5.73 9.35 -16.00
N GLY A 313 -4.59 10.06 -15.92
CA GLY A 313 -4.54 11.53 -15.91
C GLY A 313 -4.44 12.23 -14.54
N THR A 314 -3.24 12.69 -14.21
CA THR A 314 -3.00 13.75 -13.23
C THR A 314 -3.29 15.12 -13.83
N ARG A 315 -4.36 15.76 -13.38
CA ARG A 315 -4.47 17.21 -13.07
C ARG A 315 -5.56 17.36 -12.01
N GLU A 316 -5.28 18.13 -10.95
CA GLU A 316 -6.27 18.53 -9.94
C GLU A 316 -7.47 19.17 -10.63
N PHE A 317 -8.63 18.52 -10.68
CA PHE A 317 -9.93 19.18 -10.67
C PHE A 317 -10.99 18.23 -10.07
N MET A 318 -11.55 18.67 -8.96
CA MET A 318 -12.73 18.09 -8.32
C MET A 318 -13.96 18.71 -9.00
N GLN A 319 -14.83 17.90 -9.61
CA GLN A 319 -16.31 18.02 -9.53
C GLN A 319 -17.03 16.99 -10.39
N GLU A 320 -18.35 16.97 -10.24
CA GLU A 320 -19.31 15.88 -10.34
C GLU A 320 -19.69 15.40 -11.76
N SER A 321 -20.18 14.15 -11.77
CA SER A 321 -21.14 13.58 -12.71
C SER A 321 -20.71 13.22 -14.14
N THR A 322 -20.22 11.98 -14.30
CA THR A 322 -20.90 11.01 -15.19
C THR A 322 -20.74 9.60 -14.63
N HIS A 323 -21.86 8.90 -14.49
CA HIS A 323 -21.97 7.57 -13.87
C HIS A 323 -21.43 6.41 -14.74
N ASN A 324 -20.92 6.66 -15.95
CA ASN A 324 -20.76 5.62 -16.98
C ASN A 324 -19.34 5.31 -17.47
N THR A 325 -18.29 6.03 -17.03
CA THR A 325 -16.92 5.56 -17.31
C THR A 325 -16.57 4.44 -16.37
N THR A 326 -16.30 3.24 -16.89
CA THR A 326 -15.99 2.04 -16.10
C THR A 326 -14.80 1.32 -16.68
N GLU A 327 -14.17 0.46 -15.88
CA GLU A 327 -13.17 -0.49 -16.37
C GLU A 327 -13.87 -1.77 -16.87
N ASP A 328 -13.10 -2.66 -17.53
CA ASP A 328 -13.64 -3.76 -18.32
C ASP A 328 -13.83 -5.07 -17.52
N ILE A 329 -13.39 -5.21 -16.26
CA ILE A 329 -13.69 -6.33 -15.31
C ILE A 329 -13.28 -5.92 -13.87
N ASP A 330 -14.19 -5.42 -13.04
CA ASP A 330 -13.79 -4.59 -11.88
C ASP A 330 -13.68 -5.35 -10.56
N LEU A 331 -14.27 -6.54 -10.47
CA LEU A 331 -13.90 -7.53 -9.45
C LEU A 331 -12.41 -7.91 -9.49
N MET A 332 -11.75 -7.70 -10.63
CA MET A 332 -10.30 -7.87 -10.80
C MET A 332 -9.52 -6.56 -10.63
N HIS A 333 -10.16 -5.40 -10.74
CA HIS A 333 -9.54 -4.06 -10.58
C HIS A 333 -9.43 -3.61 -9.11
N SER A 334 -8.88 -4.49 -8.29
CA SER A 334 -8.43 -4.17 -6.94
C SER A 334 -7.12 -4.92 -6.66
N LEU A 335 -6.26 -4.37 -5.81
CA LEU A 335 -5.02 -5.02 -5.37
C LEU A 335 -5.32 -6.41 -4.80
N SER A 336 -4.43 -7.36 -5.08
CA SER A 336 -4.53 -8.73 -4.57
C SER A 336 -4.43 -8.81 -3.04
N ILE A 337 -3.69 -7.88 -2.44
CA ILE A 337 -3.50 -7.75 -0.99
C ILE A 337 -4.65 -7.01 -0.29
N ASP A 338 -5.40 -6.20 -1.03
CA ASP A 338 -6.51 -5.37 -0.52
C ASP A 338 -7.72 -5.47 -1.46
N PRO A 339 -8.34 -6.66 -1.57
CA PRO A 339 -9.50 -6.83 -2.42
C PRO A 339 -10.70 -6.03 -1.87
N ASN A 340 -11.52 -5.47 -2.76
CA ASN A 340 -12.71 -4.71 -2.37
C ASN A 340 -13.97 -5.59 -2.44
N PRO A 341 -14.59 -5.96 -1.31
CA PRO A 341 -15.80 -6.79 -1.31
C PRO A 341 -17.09 -5.97 -1.54
N ASN A 342 -16.99 -4.64 -1.64
CA ASN A 342 -18.13 -3.73 -1.71
C ASN A 342 -18.45 -3.25 -3.13
N TRP A 343 -17.83 -3.84 -4.16
CA TRP A 343 -18.14 -3.48 -5.54
C TRP A 343 -19.64 -3.55 -5.81
N SER A 344 -20.21 -2.46 -6.33
CA SER A 344 -21.66 -2.38 -6.61
C SER A 344 -22.11 -3.25 -7.79
N CYS A 345 -21.21 -3.46 -8.75
CA CYS A 345 -21.44 -4.28 -9.94
C CYS A 345 -20.12 -4.86 -10.48
N LEU A 346 -20.20 -5.78 -11.44
CA LEU A 346 -19.02 -6.36 -12.09
C LEU A 346 -18.14 -5.36 -12.84
N PHE A 347 -18.74 -4.28 -13.36
CA PHE A 347 -18.09 -3.18 -14.06
C PHE A 347 -18.44 -1.89 -13.31
N ALA A 348 -17.67 -1.60 -12.27
CA ALA A 348 -17.81 -0.49 -11.35
C ALA A 348 -17.60 0.87 -12.03
N PRO A 349 -18.39 1.88 -11.64
CA PRO A 349 -18.21 3.24 -12.11
C PRO A 349 -16.91 3.87 -11.60
N ARG A 350 -16.37 4.81 -12.37
CA ARG A 350 -15.15 5.57 -12.09
C ARG A 350 -15.10 6.13 -10.66
N GLU A 351 -16.21 6.65 -10.14
CA GLU A 351 -16.25 7.21 -8.79
C GLU A 351 -16.05 6.14 -7.72
N GLU A 352 -16.51 4.92 -7.94
CA GLU A 352 -16.27 3.80 -7.03
C GLU A 352 -14.79 3.37 -7.06
N ILE A 353 -14.21 3.28 -8.25
CA ILE A 353 -12.77 2.99 -8.44
C ILE A 353 -11.90 4.07 -7.77
N LYS A 354 -12.23 5.35 -7.97
CA LYS A 354 -11.55 6.49 -7.35
C LYS A 354 -11.68 6.46 -5.82
N LYS A 355 -12.85 6.11 -5.29
CA LYS A 355 -13.08 5.94 -3.85
C LYS A 355 -12.22 4.82 -3.29
N TYR A 356 -12.10 3.69 -4.00
CA TYR A 356 -11.21 2.58 -3.63
C TYR A 356 -9.74 3.03 -3.51
N TRP A 357 -9.20 3.70 -4.53
CA TRP A 357 -7.80 4.16 -4.50
C TRP A 357 -7.54 5.22 -3.43
N LYS A 358 -8.46 6.19 -3.24
CA LYS A 358 -8.37 7.15 -2.13
C LYS A 358 -8.41 6.47 -0.77
N HIS A 359 -9.24 5.45 -0.61
CA HIS A 359 -9.29 4.66 0.62
C HIS A 359 -7.95 3.97 0.89
N LEU A 360 -7.33 3.35 -0.12
CA LEU A 360 -6.02 2.72 0.03
C LEU A 360 -4.91 3.72 0.36
N ALA A 361 -4.91 4.90 -0.26
CA ALA A 361 -3.93 5.95 0.05
C ALA A 361 -3.99 6.36 1.53
N ARG A 362 -5.19 6.44 2.12
CA ARG A 362 -5.36 6.73 3.55
C ARG A 362 -5.02 5.53 4.42
N LYS A 363 -5.52 4.35 4.07
CA LYS A 363 -5.30 3.09 4.82
C LYS A 363 -3.81 2.78 5.00
N HIS A 364 -3.04 2.99 3.94
CA HIS A 364 -1.59 2.73 3.91
C HIS A 364 -0.74 3.99 4.16
N ASN A 365 -1.38 5.09 4.60
CA ASN A 365 -0.73 6.36 4.93
C ASN A 365 0.23 6.87 3.84
N LEU A 366 -0.19 6.83 2.58
CA LEU A 366 0.63 7.22 1.43
C LEU A 366 0.62 8.74 1.19
N GLU A 367 -0.44 9.44 1.62
CA GLU A 367 -0.64 10.89 1.36
C GLU A 367 0.57 11.76 1.78
N PRO A 368 1.19 11.59 2.97
CA PRO A 368 2.37 12.38 3.38
C PRO A 368 3.60 12.18 2.48
N HIS A 369 3.66 11.06 1.76
CA HIS A 369 4.77 10.70 0.87
C HIS A 369 4.54 11.18 -0.56
N ILE A 370 3.35 11.71 -0.88
CA ILE A 370 3.00 12.19 -2.21
C ILE A 370 3.19 13.71 -2.27
N LYS A 371 3.90 14.17 -3.30
CA LYS A 371 3.97 15.59 -3.67
C LYS A 371 3.08 15.86 -4.87
N PHE A 372 1.87 16.34 -4.60
CA PHE A 372 0.96 16.84 -5.62
C PHE A 372 1.48 18.16 -6.22
N ASN A 373 0.88 18.59 -7.34
CA ASN A 373 1.26 19.82 -8.05
C ASN A 373 2.75 19.91 -8.39
N THR A 374 3.41 18.77 -8.57
CA THR A 374 4.83 18.68 -8.88
C THR A 374 5.00 17.82 -10.11
N GLU A 375 5.52 18.42 -11.16
CA GLU A 375 5.74 17.79 -12.46
C GLU A 375 7.19 17.34 -12.58
N PHE A 376 7.39 16.12 -13.07
CA PHE A 376 8.71 15.64 -13.46
C PHE A 376 9.12 16.28 -14.79
N VAL A 377 10.32 16.85 -14.85
CA VAL A 377 10.85 17.50 -16.06
C VAL A 377 11.92 16.64 -16.70
N SER A 378 12.97 16.30 -15.93
CA SER A 378 14.08 15.50 -16.44
C SER A 378 14.85 14.75 -15.36
N ALA A 379 15.62 13.75 -15.77
CA ALA A 379 16.53 12.98 -14.90
C ALA A 379 17.88 12.77 -15.58
N VAL A 380 18.98 13.04 -14.87
CA VAL A 380 20.34 12.82 -15.38
C VAL A 380 21.11 11.90 -14.45
N TRP A 381 21.62 10.79 -15.00
CA TRP A 381 22.45 9.84 -14.27
C TRP A 381 23.85 10.39 -14.00
N ASN A 382 24.33 10.25 -12.77
CA ASN A 382 25.71 10.55 -12.41
C ASN A 382 26.49 9.26 -12.20
N GLU A 383 27.40 8.94 -13.11
CA GLU A 383 28.20 7.71 -13.06
C GLU A 383 29.14 7.64 -11.85
N LYS A 384 29.72 8.76 -11.44
CA LYS A 384 30.63 8.78 -10.28
C LYS A 384 29.86 8.58 -8.97
N GLN A 385 28.70 9.21 -8.83
CA GLN A 385 27.89 9.21 -7.61
C GLN A 385 26.83 8.10 -7.57
N GLN A 386 26.62 7.38 -8.67
CA GLN A 386 25.66 6.29 -8.83
C GLN A 386 24.24 6.66 -8.38
N ASN A 387 23.77 7.84 -8.82
CA ASN A 387 22.42 8.33 -8.56
C ASN A 387 21.92 9.25 -9.69
N TYR A 388 20.61 9.47 -9.77
CA TYR A 388 20.00 10.47 -10.64
C TYR A 388 19.90 11.82 -9.94
N THR A 389 20.10 12.89 -10.69
CA THR A 389 19.61 14.23 -10.35
C THR A 389 18.33 14.48 -11.15
N LEU A 390 17.23 14.72 -10.44
CA LEU A 390 15.90 14.94 -10.99
C LEU A 390 15.59 16.43 -10.98
N LYS A 391 15.10 16.97 -12.09
CA LYS A 391 14.54 18.31 -12.20
C LYS A 391 13.02 18.21 -12.11
N LEU A 392 12.44 18.93 -11.16
CA LEU A 392 11.01 18.97 -10.88
C LEU A 392 10.49 20.39 -11.06
N ARG A 393 9.26 20.55 -11.54
CA ARG A 393 8.58 21.84 -11.71
C ARG A 393 7.31 21.89 -10.88
N ASP A 394 7.15 22.93 -10.06
CA ASP A 394 5.88 23.18 -9.39
C ASP A 394 4.83 23.63 -10.42
N SER A 395 3.68 22.96 -10.44
CA SER A 395 2.64 23.18 -11.43
C SER A 395 1.93 24.53 -11.27
N LYS A 396 1.92 25.09 -10.04
CA LYS A 396 1.25 26.36 -9.69
C LYS A 396 2.21 27.54 -9.84
N THR A 397 3.38 27.48 -9.20
CA THR A 397 4.37 28.58 -9.20
C THR A 397 5.31 28.56 -10.40
N LYS A 398 5.35 27.46 -11.16
CA LYS A 398 6.29 27.22 -12.26
C LYS A 398 7.78 27.20 -11.87
N GLN A 399 8.09 27.22 -10.57
CA GLN A 399 9.47 27.16 -10.08
C GLN A 399 10.08 25.76 -10.24
N PHE A 400 11.40 25.71 -10.42
CA PHE A 400 12.15 24.46 -10.55
C PHE A 400 12.87 24.08 -9.27
N LYS A 401 12.99 22.78 -9.01
CA LYS A 401 13.75 22.20 -7.90
C LYS A 401 14.50 20.96 -8.34
N GLU A 402 15.71 20.80 -7.80
CA GLU A 402 16.50 19.60 -8.00
C GLU A 402 16.45 18.64 -6.80
N VAL A 403 16.39 17.34 -7.09
CA VAL A 403 16.40 16.28 -6.08
C VAL A 403 17.28 15.13 -6.54
N LYS A 404 18.10 14.58 -5.65
CA LYS A 404 18.90 13.38 -5.95
C LYS A 404 18.18 12.10 -5.51
N ALA A 405 18.23 11.07 -6.35
CA ALA A 405 17.60 9.78 -6.09
C ALA A 405 18.52 8.62 -6.52
N LYS A 406 18.76 7.65 -5.62
CA LYS A 406 19.55 6.45 -5.95
C LYS A 406 18.80 5.50 -6.88
N LEU A 407 17.48 5.48 -6.77
CA LEU A 407 16.56 4.61 -7.51
C LEU A 407 15.38 5.46 -7.97
N VAL A 408 14.99 5.34 -9.23
CA VAL A 408 13.84 6.06 -9.79
C VAL A 408 12.89 5.05 -10.42
N ILE A 409 11.65 5.03 -9.94
CA ILE A 409 10.59 4.19 -10.47
C ILE A 409 9.58 5.11 -11.15
N SER A 410 9.51 5.04 -12.47
CA SER A 410 8.52 5.70 -13.29
C SER A 410 7.24 4.88 -13.33
N ALA A 411 6.17 5.44 -12.78
CA ALA A 411 4.82 4.85 -12.76
C ALA A 411 3.81 5.85 -13.35
N ILE A 412 4.17 6.46 -14.49
CA ILE A 412 3.41 7.55 -15.13
C ILE A 412 2.23 7.05 -15.98
N GLY A 413 2.20 5.75 -16.30
CA GLY A 413 1.23 5.15 -17.21
C GLY A 413 1.45 5.50 -18.68
N VAL A 414 0.95 4.64 -19.57
CA VAL A 414 1.10 4.81 -21.04
C VAL A 414 -0.09 5.49 -21.71
N LEU A 415 -1.21 5.65 -20.99
CA LEU A 415 -2.46 6.26 -21.47
C LEU A 415 -2.71 7.58 -20.73
N ARG A 416 -1.76 8.51 -20.80
CA ARG A 416 -1.82 9.77 -20.03
C ARG A 416 -2.01 11.02 -20.90
N GLU A 417 -1.29 11.10 -22.02
CA GLU A 417 -1.34 12.27 -22.90
C GLU A 417 -2.50 12.12 -23.91
N PRO A 418 -3.51 13.01 -23.86
CA PRO A 418 -4.62 13.03 -24.82
C PRO A 418 -4.13 13.13 -26.25
N ARG A 419 -4.68 12.32 -27.16
CA ARG A 419 -4.35 12.42 -28.58
C ARG A 419 -5.27 13.43 -29.26
N TRP A 420 -4.74 14.61 -29.51
CA TRP A 420 -5.38 15.62 -30.35
C TRP A 420 -5.06 15.33 -31.83
N PRO A 421 -6.03 14.96 -32.67
CA PRO A 421 -5.78 14.79 -34.08
C PRO A 421 -5.48 16.17 -34.71
N GLU A 422 -4.46 16.23 -35.56
CA GLU A 422 -4.17 17.40 -36.37
C GLU A 422 -5.20 17.51 -37.49
N ILE A 423 -6.32 18.19 -37.20
CA ILE A 423 -7.37 18.49 -38.19
C ILE A 423 -7.26 19.98 -38.55
N PRO A 424 -7.07 20.34 -39.82
CA PRO A 424 -6.99 21.74 -40.23
C PRO A 424 -8.20 22.56 -39.75
N GLY A 425 -7.97 23.79 -39.29
CA GLY A 425 -9.02 24.71 -38.87
C GLY A 425 -9.59 24.47 -37.47
N THR A 426 -8.95 23.63 -36.64
CA THR A 426 -9.40 23.36 -35.26
C THR A 426 -9.51 24.64 -34.42
N GLU A 427 -8.55 25.55 -34.58
CA GLU A 427 -8.47 26.86 -33.93
C GLU A 427 -9.57 27.85 -34.37
N SER A 428 -10.23 27.58 -35.50
CA SER A 428 -11.27 28.45 -36.05
C SER A 428 -12.67 28.17 -35.52
N PHE A 429 -12.88 27.03 -34.85
CA PHE A 429 -14.18 26.62 -34.36
C PHE A 429 -14.71 27.54 -33.26
N GLN A 430 -15.92 28.07 -33.44
CA GLN A 430 -16.53 29.01 -32.50
C GLN A 430 -17.21 28.32 -31.30
N GLY A 431 -17.49 27.02 -31.42
CA GLY A 431 -18.14 26.22 -30.38
C GLY A 431 -17.17 25.72 -29.29
N LYS A 432 -17.61 24.73 -28.51
CA LYS A 432 -16.79 24.14 -27.44
C LYS A 432 -16.05 22.90 -27.91
N ILE A 433 -14.76 22.81 -27.59
CA ILE A 433 -13.94 21.61 -27.84
C ILE A 433 -13.70 20.88 -26.53
N LEU A 434 -14.02 19.59 -26.51
CA LEU A 434 -13.84 18.68 -25.38
C LEU A 434 -12.95 17.50 -25.79
N HIS A 435 -12.26 16.90 -24.84
CA HIS A 435 -11.62 15.60 -25.01
C HIS A 435 -12.06 14.65 -23.90
N ALA A 436 -12.27 13.37 -24.21
CA ALA A 436 -12.79 12.37 -23.28
C ALA A 436 -12.01 12.32 -21.93
N GLN A 437 -10.69 12.48 -21.99
CA GLN A 437 -9.81 12.52 -20.82
C GLN A 437 -9.92 13.80 -19.98
N MET A 438 -10.29 14.92 -20.59
CA MET A 438 -10.33 16.26 -19.98
C MET A 438 -11.72 16.86 -20.17
N TRP A 439 -12.73 16.09 -19.80
CA TRP A 439 -14.13 16.48 -19.99
C TRP A 439 -14.47 17.68 -19.10
N ASP A 440 -14.98 18.77 -19.71
CA ASP A 440 -15.50 19.93 -18.98
C ASP A 440 -16.99 19.75 -18.72
N TYR A 441 -17.32 19.42 -17.47
CA TYR A 441 -18.69 19.17 -17.04
C TYR A 441 -19.55 20.44 -16.95
N ASN A 442 -18.96 21.64 -17.07
CA ASN A 442 -19.72 22.89 -17.10
C ASN A 442 -20.38 23.14 -18.46
N VAL A 443 -20.01 22.38 -19.50
CA VAL A 443 -20.62 22.49 -20.82
C VAL A 443 -21.91 21.69 -20.86
N GLY A 444 -23.04 22.35 -20.59
CA GLY A 444 -24.37 21.76 -20.78
C GLY A 444 -24.60 21.36 -22.25
N LEU A 445 -25.15 20.17 -22.48
CA LEU A 445 -25.36 19.60 -23.83
C LEU A 445 -26.80 19.65 -24.31
N SER A 446 -27.76 19.90 -23.42
CA SER A 446 -29.18 19.95 -23.76
C SER A 446 -29.46 20.97 -24.87
N GLY A 447 -30.22 20.54 -25.89
CA GLY A 447 -30.52 21.32 -27.09
C GLY A 447 -29.35 21.55 -28.05
N LYS A 448 -28.17 20.95 -27.82
CA LYS A 448 -26.98 21.17 -28.65
C LYS A 448 -26.74 20.07 -29.67
N ARG A 449 -26.00 20.42 -30.72
CA ARG A 449 -25.46 19.51 -31.72
C ARG A 449 -24.01 19.18 -31.37
N VAL A 450 -23.74 17.90 -31.12
CA VAL A 450 -22.45 17.39 -30.65
C VAL A 450 -21.82 16.52 -31.72
N GLY A 451 -20.61 16.86 -32.15
CA GLY A 451 -19.77 16.00 -32.98
C GLY A 451 -18.86 15.16 -32.11
N LEU A 452 -19.11 13.86 -32.00
CA LEU A 452 -18.25 12.93 -31.28
C LEU A 452 -17.27 12.29 -32.26
N ILE A 453 -15.96 12.50 -32.08
CA ILE A 453 -14.94 11.94 -32.98
C ILE A 453 -14.31 10.71 -32.32
N GLY A 454 -14.60 9.53 -32.87
CA GLY A 454 -14.02 8.26 -32.45
C GLY A 454 -15.02 7.29 -31.81
N ASN A 455 -14.92 6.01 -32.20
CA ASN A 455 -15.81 4.92 -31.78
C ASN A 455 -15.07 3.77 -31.06
N GLY A 456 -13.99 4.11 -30.34
CA GLY A 456 -13.31 3.19 -29.41
C GLY A 456 -14.02 3.12 -28.05
N CYS A 457 -13.35 2.56 -27.04
CA CYS A 457 -13.90 2.40 -25.69
C CYS A 457 -14.50 3.70 -25.10
N ALA A 458 -13.81 4.83 -25.26
CA ALA A 458 -14.29 6.13 -24.75
C ALA A 458 -15.55 6.60 -25.50
N GLY A 459 -15.53 6.58 -26.84
CA GLY A 459 -16.67 7.00 -27.66
C GLY A 459 -17.90 6.14 -27.42
N SER A 460 -17.70 4.82 -27.26
CA SER A 460 -18.80 3.89 -26.97
C SER A 460 -19.43 4.09 -25.60
N GLN A 461 -18.68 4.59 -24.61
CA GLN A 461 -19.21 4.93 -23.29
C GLN A 461 -19.87 6.31 -23.26
N ILE A 462 -19.33 7.28 -24.01
CA ILE A 462 -19.85 8.66 -24.06
C ILE A 462 -21.17 8.72 -24.83
N LEU A 463 -21.25 8.11 -26.02
CA LEU A 463 -22.39 8.28 -26.92
C LEU A 463 -23.75 7.93 -26.28
N PRO A 464 -23.92 6.77 -25.61
CA PRO A 464 -25.19 6.44 -24.95
C PRO A 464 -25.58 7.43 -23.85
N ALA A 465 -24.61 7.99 -23.14
CA ALA A 465 -24.86 8.91 -22.02
C ALA A 465 -25.29 10.30 -22.52
N ILE A 466 -24.60 10.86 -23.52
CA ILE A 466 -24.92 12.21 -24.00
C ILE A 466 -26.17 12.28 -24.88
N SER A 467 -26.59 11.14 -25.45
CA SER A 467 -27.77 11.06 -26.32
C SER A 467 -29.05 10.64 -25.58
N GLU A 468 -28.98 10.43 -24.27
CA GLU A 468 -30.15 10.08 -23.45
C GLU A 468 -31.15 11.24 -23.36
N ASP A 469 -30.64 12.48 -23.36
CA ASP A 469 -31.45 13.66 -23.60
C ASP A 469 -31.78 13.77 -25.10
N GLY A 470 -33.04 13.53 -25.45
CA GLY A 470 -33.54 13.58 -26.82
C GLY A 470 -33.41 14.94 -27.51
N SER A 471 -33.17 16.02 -26.77
CA SER A 471 -32.89 17.35 -27.33
C SER A 471 -31.45 17.51 -27.83
N THR A 472 -30.52 16.65 -27.35
CA THR A 472 -29.12 16.66 -27.78
C THR A 472 -28.98 15.82 -29.05
N THR A 473 -28.54 16.44 -30.15
CA THR A 473 -28.27 15.73 -31.41
C THR A 473 -26.80 15.35 -31.47
N VAL A 474 -26.49 14.09 -31.80
CA VAL A 474 -25.11 13.59 -31.83
C VAL A 474 -24.76 13.04 -33.21
N VAL A 475 -23.71 13.56 -33.82
CA VAL A 475 -23.08 12.97 -35.00
C VAL A 475 -21.78 12.31 -34.56
N ASN A 476 -21.69 10.99 -34.67
CA ASN A 476 -20.49 10.24 -34.29
C ASN A 476 -19.63 9.93 -35.52
N PHE A 477 -18.49 10.62 -35.63
CA PHE A 477 -17.52 10.48 -36.69
C PHE A 477 -16.63 9.25 -36.44
N CYS A 478 -16.83 8.24 -37.27
CA CYS A 478 -16.20 6.94 -37.16
C CYS A 478 -15.17 6.75 -38.28
N ARG A 479 -14.03 6.12 -37.95
CA ARG A 479 -12.98 5.81 -38.94
C ARG A 479 -12.81 4.32 -39.16
N THR A 480 -12.84 3.54 -38.09
CA THR A 480 -12.64 2.09 -38.18
C THR A 480 -13.61 1.41 -37.21
N PRO A 481 -14.39 0.43 -37.67
CA PRO A 481 -15.26 -0.34 -36.78
C PRO A 481 -14.47 -1.07 -35.69
N SER A 482 -15.14 -1.33 -34.57
CA SER A 482 -14.62 -2.04 -33.40
C SER A 482 -15.37 -3.36 -33.21
N TRP A 483 -14.74 -4.34 -32.56
CA TRP A 483 -15.45 -5.52 -32.07
C TRP A 483 -16.13 -5.17 -30.74
N TYR A 484 -17.46 -5.22 -30.72
CA TYR A 484 -18.28 -4.96 -29.54
C TYR A 484 -18.78 -6.28 -28.95
N ILE A 485 -18.48 -6.53 -27.68
CA ILE A 485 -18.89 -7.74 -26.96
C ILE A 485 -19.89 -7.41 -25.84
N PRO A 486 -20.71 -8.37 -25.40
CA PRO A 486 -21.62 -8.15 -24.28
C PRO A 486 -20.88 -7.66 -23.04
N ARG A 487 -21.46 -6.65 -22.39
CA ARG A 487 -21.07 -6.21 -21.06
C ARG A 487 -22.15 -6.61 -20.06
N PRO A 488 -21.99 -7.71 -19.31
CA PRO A 488 -22.96 -8.11 -18.30
C PRO A 488 -22.90 -7.14 -17.11
N GLN A 489 -23.80 -6.15 -17.09
CA GLN A 489 -23.94 -5.19 -15.98
C GLN A 489 -24.68 -5.83 -14.80
N MET A 490 -24.13 -6.90 -14.24
CA MET A 490 -24.71 -7.57 -13.08
C MET A 490 -24.43 -6.77 -11.81
N GLN A 491 -25.49 -6.31 -11.16
CA GLN A 491 -25.39 -5.72 -9.83
C GLN A 491 -25.03 -6.81 -8.81
N VAL A 492 -24.07 -6.52 -7.95
CA VAL A 492 -23.68 -7.45 -6.88
C VAL A 492 -24.68 -7.28 -5.74
N HIS A 493 -25.56 -8.27 -5.57
CA HIS A 493 -26.58 -8.24 -4.53
C HIS A 493 -25.93 -8.06 -3.13
N PRO A 494 -26.54 -7.32 -2.18
CA PRO A 494 -25.98 -7.09 -0.85
C PRO A 494 -25.60 -8.37 -0.08
N VAL A 495 -26.34 -9.47 -0.31
CA VAL A 495 -26.02 -10.80 0.25
C VAL A 495 -24.69 -11.33 -0.30
N ILE A 496 -24.41 -11.14 -1.59
CA ILE A 496 -23.14 -11.55 -2.19
C ILE A 496 -22.00 -10.67 -1.67
N GLN A 497 -22.21 -9.35 -1.50
CA GLN A 497 -21.23 -8.47 -0.87
C GLN A 497 -20.96 -8.88 0.59
N TRP A 498 -21.99 -9.31 1.32
CA TRP A 498 -21.85 -9.86 2.67
C TRP A 498 -21.04 -11.15 2.66
N ILE A 499 -21.30 -12.06 1.71
CA ILE A 499 -20.50 -13.28 1.50
C ILE A 499 -19.03 -12.92 1.26
N PHE A 500 -18.74 -11.98 0.37
CA PHE A 500 -17.38 -11.54 0.08
C PHE A 500 -16.67 -10.92 1.29
N ARG A 501 -17.41 -10.28 2.21
CA ARG A 501 -16.87 -9.69 3.44
C ARG A 501 -16.58 -10.72 4.53
N HIS A 502 -17.47 -11.71 4.69
CA HIS A 502 -17.50 -12.53 5.90
C HIS A 502 -17.12 -13.99 5.67
N ILE A 503 -17.27 -14.52 4.45
CA ILE A 503 -16.89 -15.91 4.14
C ILE A 503 -15.43 -15.92 3.66
N PRO A 504 -14.51 -16.59 4.39
CA PRO A 504 -13.12 -16.70 3.98
C PRO A 504 -12.97 -17.25 2.56
N PHE A 505 -12.02 -16.70 1.82
CA PHE A 505 -11.67 -17.09 0.45
C PHE A 505 -12.74 -16.88 -0.63
N ALA A 506 -14.01 -16.60 -0.32
CA ALA A 506 -15.08 -16.47 -1.32
C ALA A 506 -14.73 -15.50 -2.47
N LEU A 507 -14.33 -14.27 -2.12
CA LEU A 507 -13.92 -13.27 -3.10
C LEU A 507 -12.63 -13.67 -3.84
N LYS A 508 -11.68 -14.32 -3.16
CA LYS A 508 -10.43 -14.78 -3.78
C LYS A 508 -10.68 -15.90 -4.79
N SER A 509 -11.54 -16.87 -4.46
CA SER A 509 -11.93 -17.95 -5.36
C SER A 509 -12.57 -17.41 -6.62
N LEU A 510 -13.51 -16.46 -6.51
CA LEU A 510 -14.11 -15.81 -7.67
C LEU A 510 -13.06 -15.11 -8.53
N ARG A 511 -12.12 -14.37 -7.92
CA ARG A 511 -11.01 -13.74 -8.65
C ARG A 511 -10.13 -14.76 -9.38
N TYR A 512 -9.84 -15.91 -8.78
CA TYR A 512 -9.09 -16.98 -9.46
C TYR A 512 -9.87 -17.60 -10.62
N THR A 513 -11.18 -17.81 -10.47
CA THR A 513 -12.05 -18.28 -11.56
C THR A 513 -12.07 -17.28 -12.72
N LEU A 514 -12.21 -15.98 -12.44
CA LEU A 514 -12.17 -14.92 -13.46
C LEU A 514 -10.80 -14.82 -14.13
N ALA A 515 -9.71 -14.95 -13.37
CA ALA A 515 -8.36 -15.00 -13.91
C ALA A 515 -8.17 -16.19 -14.86
N GLY A 516 -8.70 -17.37 -14.49
CA GLY A 516 -8.69 -18.56 -15.34
C GLY A 516 -9.49 -18.36 -16.63
N ALA A 517 -10.66 -17.71 -16.56
CA ALA A 517 -11.45 -17.37 -17.75
C ALA A 517 -10.70 -16.40 -18.68
N CYS A 518 -10.01 -15.39 -18.13
CA CYS A 518 -9.15 -14.49 -18.91
C CYS A 518 -7.98 -15.25 -19.56
N GLU A 519 -7.40 -16.24 -18.86
CA GLU A 519 -6.32 -17.08 -19.42
C GLU A 519 -6.80 -17.92 -20.61
N LEU A 520 -8.05 -18.40 -20.59
CA LEU A 520 -8.64 -19.08 -21.74
C LEU A 520 -8.84 -18.13 -22.93
N LEU A 521 -9.19 -16.86 -22.67
CA LEU A 521 -9.33 -15.85 -23.72
C LEU A 521 -8.01 -15.62 -24.50
N TYR A 522 -6.86 -15.74 -23.83
CA TYR A 522 -5.54 -15.64 -24.49
C TYR A 522 -5.37 -16.61 -25.66
N LEU A 523 -5.97 -17.80 -25.60
CA LEU A 523 -5.88 -18.80 -26.67
C LEU A 523 -6.44 -18.26 -27.99
N HIS A 524 -7.44 -17.38 -27.95
CA HIS A 524 -8.01 -16.77 -29.15
C HIS A 524 -7.09 -15.75 -29.83
N TYR A 525 -6.02 -15.29 -29.17
CA TYR A 525 -5.08 -14.33 -29.76
C TYR A 525 -3.96 -14.99 -30.55
N LYS A 526 -3.76 -16.30 -30.39
CA LYS A 526 -2.76 -17.02 -31.18
C LYS A 526 -3.21 -17.19 -32.63
N ASP A 527 -2.26 -17.11 -33.54
CA ASP A 527 -2.44 -17.39 -34.95
C ASP A 527 -2.00 -18.83 -35.25
N ASN A 528 -2.93 -19.76 -35.04
CA ASN A 528 -2.76 -21.18 -35.35
C ASN A 528 -4.11 -21.78 -35.74
N PHE A 529 -4.09 -22.93 -36.41
CA PHE A 529 -5.28 -23.55 -36.99
C PHE A 529 -6.47 -23.64 -36.01
N ILE A 530 -6.24 -24.17 -34.80
CA ILE A 530 -7.28 -24.38 -33.79
C ILE A 530 -7.86 -23.04 -33.32
N SER A 531 -6.97 -22.10 -32.98
CA SER A 531 -7.35 -20.78 -32.47
C SER A 531 -8.08 -19.97 -33.54
N ASN A 532 -7.67 -20.10 -34.80
CA ASN A 532 -8.27 -19.44 -35.95
C ASN A 532 -9.68 -19.98 -36.21
N ALA A 533 -9.89 -21.29 -36.13
CA ALA A 533 -11.20 -21.91 -36.28
C ALA A 533 -12.16 -21.46 -35.16
N ALA A 534 -11.72 -21.53 -33.91
CA ALA A 534 -12.51 -21.07 -32.76
C ALA A 534 -12.82 -19.57 -32.85
N ARG A 535 -11.84 -18.75 -33.26
CA ARG A 535 -12.02 -17.31 -33.42
C ARG A 535 -13.04 -16.96 -34.51
N LYS A 536 -13.04 -17.66 -35.66
CA LYS A 536 -14.07 -17.45 -36.70
C LYS A 536 -15.49 -17.72 -36.19
N LEU A 537 -15.67 -18.70 -35.31
CA LEU A 537 -16.96 -18.96 -34.67
C LEU A 537 -17.38 -17.80 -33.77
N VAL A 538 -16.47 -17.29 -32.94
CA VAL A 538 -16.70 -16.12 -32.08
C VAL A 538 -16.98 -14.88 -32.93
N GLU A 539 -16.22 -14.62 -33.98
CA GLU A 539 -16.43 -13.51 -34.92
C GLU A 539 -17.84 -13.57 -35.53
N LYS A 540 -18.28 -14.75 -35.99
CA LYS A 540 -19.62 -14.94 -36.54
C LYS A 540 -20.71 -14.66 -35.49
N ALA A 541 -20.54 -15.15 -34.26
CA ALA A 541 -21.48 -14.91 -33.17
C ALA A 541 -21.55 -13.43 -32.78
N MET A 542 -20.40 -12.75 -32.69
CA MET A 542 -20.33 -11.33 -32.35
C MET A 542 -20.89 -10.46 -33.47
N LEU A 543 -20.63 -10.76 -34.74
CA LEU A 543 -21.24 -10.06 -35.87
C LEU A 543 -22.77 -10.21 -35.88
N TYR A 544 -23.27 -11.42 -35.61
CA TYR A 544 -24.72 -11.65 -35.51
C TYR A 544 -25.33 -10.77 -34.43
N ARG A 545 -24.75 -10.75 -33.22
CA ARG A 545 -25.20 -9.88 -32.13
C ARG A 545 -25.11 -8.40 -32.48
N MET A 546 -24.00 -7.96 -33.07
CA MET A 546 -23.82 -6.56 -33.45
C MET A 546 -24.92 -6.10 -34.41
N ARG A 547 -25.29 -6.95 -35.37
CA ARG A 547 -26.36 -6.70 -36.33
C ARG A 547 -27.76 -6.78 -35.72
N SER A 548 -27.97 -7.60 -34.69
CA SER A 548 -29.27 -7.69 -34.02
C SER A 548 -29.58 -6.46 -33.15
N LEU A 549 -28.56 -5.75 -32.67
CA LEU A 549 -28.73 -4.57 -31.81
C LEU A 549 -28.65 -3.25 -32.58
N ALA A 550 -27.73 -3.14 -33.54
CA ALA A 550 -27.56 -1.92 -34.32
C ALA A 550 -28.56 -1.84 -35.50
N PRO A 551 -29.02 -0.64 -35.88
CA PRO A 551 -29.85 -0.44 -37.07
C PRO A 551 -29.23 -0.98 -38.36
N ALA A 552 -30.06 -1.56 -39.24
CA ALA A 552 -29.64 -2.16 -40.51
C ALA A 552 -28.80 -1.21 -41.39
N LYS A 553 -29.11 0.09 -41.40
CA LYS A 553 -28.36 1.12 -42.16
C LYS A 553 -26.88 1.19 -41.80
N TYR A 554 -26.48 0.76 -40.60
CA TYR A 554 -25.09 0.83 -40.14
C TYR A 554 -24.33 -0.51 -40.23
N HIS A 555 -24.99 -1.62 -40.60
CA HIS A 555 -24.38 -2.96 -40.55
C HIS A 555 -23.11 -3.10 -41.39
N LYS A 556 -23.11 -2.52 -42.60
CA LYS A 556 -21.94 -2.55 -43.49
C LYS A 556 -20.74 -1.83 -42.87
N HIS A 557 -20.99 -0.68 -42.26
CA HIS A 557 -19.94 0.16 -41.70
C HIS A 557 -19.43 -0.35 -40.34
N LEU A 558 -20.29 -0.99 -39.53
CA LEU A 558 -19.92 -1.53 -38.22
C LEU A 558 -19.18 -2.88 -38.28
N THR A 559 -19.08 -3.53 -39.44
CA THR A 559 -18.44 -4.85 -39.58
C THR A 559 -16.90 -4.70 -39.62
N PRO A 560 -16.15 -5.20 -38.62
CA PRO A 560 -14.69 -5.12 -38.63
C PRO A 560 -14.04 -5.96 -39.73
N ASN A 561 -12.97 -5.44 -40.32
CA ASN A 561 -12.18 -6.10 -41.37
C ASN A 561 -10.85 -6.68 -40.85
N TYR A 562 -10.72 -6.83 -39.54
CA TYR A 562 -9.53 -7.35 -38.88
C TYR A 562 -9.93 -8.41 -37.83
N PRO A 563 -9.02 -9.35 -37.48
CA PRO A 563 -9.35 -10.46 -36.59
C PRO A 563 -9.80 -9.98 -35.19
N PHE A 564 -10.71 -10.73 -34.60
CA PHE A 564 -11.13 -10.53 -33.20
C PHE A 564 -9.90 -10.58 -32.27
N GLY A 565 -9.77 -9.57 -31.40
CA GLY A 565 -8.64 -9.45 -30.48
C GLY A 565 -7.40 -8.71 -31.01
N CYS A 566 -7.35 -8.34 -32.30
CA CYS A 566 -6.21 -7.58 -32.83
C CYS A 566 -6.07 -6.19 -32.18
N LYS A 567 -7.22 -5.54 -31.91
CA LYS A 567 -7.32 -4.37 -31.05
C LYS A 567 -7.95 -4.77 -29.72
N ARG A 568 -7.84 -3.90 -28.70
CA ARG A 568 -8.63 -4.05 -27.47
C ARG A 568 -10.10 -4.17 -27.83
N ILE A 569 -10.74 -5.21 -27.33
CA ILE A 569 -12.16 -5.49 -27.54
C ILE A 569 -12.97 -4.46 -26.73
N VAL A 570 -14.08 -3.98 -27.29
CA VAL A 570 -14.94 -3.00 -26.62
C VAL A 570 -16.08 -3.74 -25.91
N PHE A 571 -16.16 -3.61 -24.59
CA PHE A 571 -17.33 -4.05 -23.84
C PHE A 571 -18.46 -3.04 -24.07
N ASP A 572 -19.52 -3.49 -24.73
CA ASP A 572 -20.62 -2.63 -25.17
C ASP A 572 -21.47 -2.15 -23.99
N PRO A 573 -21.45 -0.85 -23.63
CA PRO A 573 -22.24 -0.30 -22.53
C PRO A 573 -23.67 0.07 -22.95
N GLY A 574 -24.13 -0.38 -24.13
CA GLY A 574 -25.38 0.07 -24.77
C GLY A 574 -25.15 0.98 -25.97
N TYR A 575 -23.93 1.03 -26.52
CA TYR A 575 -23.58 1.78 -27.72
C TYR A 575 -24.39 1.33 -28.92
N LEU A 576 -24.45 0.03 -29.19
CA LEU A 576 -25.11 -0.50 -30.39
C LEU A 576 -26.61 -0.20 -30.40
N GLU A 577 -27.26 -0.34 -29.24
CA GLU A 577 -28.69 -0.02 -29.06
C GLU A 577 -28.95 1.49 -29.18
N ALA A 578 -28.08 2.32 -28.60
CA ALA A 578 -28.20 3.78 -28.68
C ALA A 578 -28.18 4.29 -30.13
N LEU A 579 -27.49 3.61 -31.06
CA LEU A 579 -27.50 3.98 -32.48
C LEU A 579 -28.89 3.97 -33.13
N GLY A 580 -29.88 3.31 -32.53
CA GLY A 580 -31.27 3.32 -32.96
C GLY A 580 -32.06 4.57 -32.56
N ARG A 581 -31.52 5.42 -31.69
CA ARG A 581 -32.19 6.64 -31.25
C ARG A 581 -32.30 7.67 -32.40
N PRO A 582 -33.40 8.44 -32.49
CA PRO A 582 -33.64 9.35 -33.62
C PRO A 582 -32.68 10.55 -33.65
N ASN A 583 -32.07 10.89 -32.51
CA ASN A 583 -31.12 12.00 -32.33
C ASN A 583 -29.65 11.61 -32.60
N ILE A 584 -29.38 10.44 -33.19
CA ILE A 584 -28.02 9.96 -33.47
C ILE A 584 -27.82 9.66 -34.95
N ASP A 585 -26.71 10.16 -35.50
CA ASP A 585 -26.20 9.77 -36.82
C ASP A 585 -24.75 9.27 -36.74
N LEU A 586 -24.38 8.36 -37.65
CA LEU A 586 -22.99 7.93 -37.84
C LEU A 586 -22.43 8.51 -39.12
N GLU A 587 -21.32 9.23 -39.00
CA GLU A 587 -20.59 9.76 -40.15
C GLU A 587 -19.32 8.95 -40.38
N TRP A 588 -19.18 8.40 -41.59
CA TRP A 588 -18.02 7.57 -42.00
C TRP A 588 -17.20 8.23 -43.10
N ASP A 589 -17.70 9.31 -43.69
CA ASP A 589 -16.96 10.09 -44.66
C ASP A 589 -15.78 10.81 -43.96
N PRO A 590 -14.53 10.70 -44.47
CA PRO A 590 -13.38 11.27 -43.80
C PRO A 590 -13.52 12.78 -43.56
N ILE A 591 -13.12 13.23 -42.37
CA ILE A 591 -13.05 14.66 -42.03
C ILE A 591 -11.92 15.32 -42.84
N THR A 592 -12.21 16.46 -43.48
CA THR A 592 -11.21 17.26 -44.20
C THR A 592 -10.71 18.44 -43.39
N ARG A 593 -11.61 19.17 -42.74
CA ARG A 593 -11.29 20.29 -41.84
C ARG A 593 -12.40 20.56 -40.83
N ILE A 594 -12.04 21.26 -39.76
CA ILE A 594 -12.96 21.93 -38.87
C ILE A 594 -13.22 23.33 -39.43
N THR A 595 -14.48 23.75 -39.48
CA THR A 595 -14.90 25.09 -39.90
C THR A 595 -15.29 25.91 -38.68
N ALA A 596 -15.58 27.21 -38.87
CA ALA A 596 -16.07 28.05 -37.78
C ALA A 596 -17.34 27.50 -37.12
N ASN A 597 -18.19 26.81 -37.89
CA ASN A 597 -19.50 26.34 -37.47
C ASN A 597 -19.60 24.83 -37.25
N GLY A 598 -18.53 24.06 -37.50
CA GLY A 598 -18.55 22.61 -37.28
C GLY A 598 -17.49 21.83 -38.06
N ILE A 599 -17.89 20.74 -38.72
CA ILE A 599 -16.96 19.80 -39.38
C ILE A 599 -17.36 19.60 -40.83
N GLN A 600 -16.39 19.75 -41.74
CA GLN A 600 -16.56 19.37 -43.15
C GLN A 600 -15.93 18.00 -43.43
N THR A 601 -16.65 17.18 -44.19
CA THR A 601 -16.18 15.87 -44.64
C THR A 601 -15.73 15.89 -46.11
N LYS A 602 -15.13 14.81 -46.59
CA LYS A 602 -14.51 14.71 -47.92
C LYS A 602 -15.52 14.85 -49.08
N SER A 603 -16.74 14.39 -48.91
CA SER A 603 -17.85 14.58 -49.86
C SER A 603 -18.33 16.03 -49.96
N GLY A 604 -17.83 16.93 -49.08
CA GLY A 604 -18.25 18.33 -49.01
C GLY A 604 -19.41 18.59 -48.05
N LYS A 605 -19.98 17.55 -47.42
CA LYS A 605 -21.01 17.69 -46.39
C LYS A 605 -20.45 18.45 -45.20
N GLU A 606 -21.18 19.47 -44.76
CA GLU A 606 -20.85 20.27 -43.58
C GLU A 606 -21.84 19.96 -42.46
N HIS A 607 -21.31 19.55 -41.32
CA HIS A 607 -22.06 19.29 -40.10
C HIS A 607 -21.93 20.49 -39.19
N HIS A 608 -23.00 21.23 -38.98
CA HIS A 608 -23.00 22.35 -38.03
C HIS A 608 -23.11 21.84 -36.61
N LEU A 609 -22.18 22.24 -35.74
CA LEU A 609 -22.00 21.69 -34.41
C LEU A 609 -21.78 22.81 -33.40
N ASP A 610 -22.32 22.65 -32.20
CA ASP A 610 -22.10 23.58 -31.08
C ASP A 610 -20.97 23.08 -30.17
N VAL A 611 -20.71 21.76 -30.19
CA VAL A 611 -19.67 21.09 -29.42
C VAL A 611 -18.97 20.02 -30.27
N ILE A 612 -17.64 19.96 -30.20
CA ILE A 612 -16.83 18.86 -30.74
C ILE A 612 -16.17 18.12 -29.58
N ALA A 613 -16.44 16.83 -29.45
CA ALA A 613 -15.90 15.96 -28.41
C ALA A 613 -14.95 14.92 -29.02
N PHE A 614 -13.68 14.98 -28.65
CA PHE A 614 -12.66 14.03 -29.09
C PHE A 614 -12.62 12.80 -28.18
N ALA A 615 -12.97 11.64 -28.74
CA ALA A 615 -12.77 10.30 -28.16
C ALA A 615 -11.65 9.55 -28.89
N THR A 616 -10.56 10.26 -29.17
CA THR A 616 -9.46 9.88 -30.07
C THR A 616 -8.30 9.13 -29.42
N GLY A 617 -8.43 8.79 -28.13
CA GLY A 617 -7.47 8.00 -27.39
C GLY A 617 -6.27 8.81 -26.89
N PHE A 618 -5.10 8.18 -26.85
CA PHE A 618 -3.89 8.70 -26.22
C PHE A 618 -2.68 8.63 -27.15
N ASP A 619 -1.71 9.52 -26.95
CA ASP A 619 -0.39 9.43 -27.56
C ASP A 619 0.51 8.51 -26.74
N THR A 620 0.54 7.24 -27.13
CA THR A 620 1.32 6.20 -26.43
C THR A 620 2.81 6.25 -26.74
N SER A 621 3.21 6.84 -27.88
CA SER A 621 4.61 7.07 -28.25
C SER A 621 5.26 8.06 -27.31
N SER A 622 4.65 9.24 -27.16
CA SER A 622 5.17 10.32 -26.31
C SER A 622 5.02 10.00 -24.81
N SER A 623 4.04 9.17 -24.44
CA SER A 623 3.81 8.80 -23.04
C SER A 623 4.95 7.97 -22.43
N MET A 624 5.75 7.27 -23.25
CA MET A 624 6.90 6.48 -22.76
C MET A 624 8.23 7.23 -22.87
N THR A 625 8.26 8.37 -23.55
CA THR A 625 9.49 9.11 -23.84
C THR A 625 9.67 10.24 -22.83
N LEU A 626 10.40 9.91 -21.76
CA LEU A 626 10.78 10.86 -20.72
C LEU A 626 12.17 11.43 -21.00
N ASP A 627 12.40 12.68 -20.60
CA ASP A 627 13.73 13.31 -20.67
C ASP A 627 14.64 12.70 -19.59
N VAL A 628 15.24 11.56 -19.94
CA VAL A 628 16.11 10.78 -19.06
C VAL A 628 17.43 10.56 -19.76
N THR A 629 18.51 10.88 -19.08
CA THR A 629 19.89 10.71 -19.56
C THR A 629 20.58 9.64 -18.73
N GLY A 630 21.08 8.60 -19.41
CA GLY A 630 21.77 7.44 -18.84
C GLY A 630 23.30 7.55 -18.87
N ILE A 631 23.96 6.39 -18.90
CA ILE A 631 25.43 6.27 -18.99
C ILE A 631 25.95 6.91 -20.29
N ASN A 632 27.12 7.55 -20.24
CA ASN A 632 27.76 8.24 -21.36
C ASN A 632 26.88 9.33 -22.01
N GLY A 633 25.91 9.86 -21.27
CA GLY A 633 25.02 10.93 -21.77
C GLY A 633 23.94 10.47 -22.76
N ILE A 634 23.73 9.17 -22.94
CA ILE A 634 22.69 8.66 -23.84
C ILE A 634 21.29 9.08 -23.38
N ARG A 635 20.48 9.64 -24.29
CA ARG A 635 19.09 9.97 -23.98
C ARG A 635 18.17 8.78 -24.21
N LEU A 636 17.14 8.64 -23.38
CA LEU A 636 16.16 7.56 -23.49
C LEU A 636 15.45 7.55 -24.85
N GLN A 637 15.12 8.72 -25.38
CA GLN A 637 14.56 8.87 -26.71
C GLN A 637 15.50 8.33 -27.79
N GLU A 638 16.78 8.71 -27.76
CA GLU A 638 17.79 8.24 -28.73
C GLU A 638 17.95 6.72 -28.70
N TYR A 639 17.90 6.12 -27.50
CA TYR A 639 17.89 4.67 -27.35
C TYR A 639 16.65 4.04 -27.98
N TYR A 640 15.45 4.58 -27.74
CA TYR A 640 14.22 4.08 -28.35
C TYR A 640 14.18 4.24 -29.86
N ASP A 641 14.65 5.37 -30.39
CA ASP A 641 14.71 5.63 -31.83
C ASP A 641 15.63 4.61 -32.52
N LYS A 642 16.79 4.34 -31.92
CA LYS A 642 17.73 3.33 -32.40
C LYS A 642 17.13 1.92 -32.43
N GLU A 643 16.28 1.59 -31.46
CA GLU A 643 15.64 0.26 -31.36
C GLU A 643 14.30 0.17 -32.12
N GLY A 644 13.92 1.22 -32.87
CA GLY A 644 12.69 1.28 -33.66
C GLY A 644 11.42 1.41 -32.81
N GLY A 645 11.52 1.97 -31.61
CA GLY A 645 10.44 2.22 -30.66
C GLY A 645 10.80 1.80 -29.22
N PRO A 646 9.90 2.08 -28.25
CA PRO A 646 10.09 1.71 -26.85
C PRO A 646 10.52 0.25 -26.67
N THR A 647 11.67 0.05 -26.02
CA THR A 647 12.34 -1.25 -25.90
C THR A 647 12.93 -1.39 -24.50
N GLY A 648 12.85 -2.57 -23.90
CA GLY A 648 13.40 -2.82 -22.57
C GLY A 648 13.51 -4.30 -22.25
N TYR A 649 14.10 -4.62 -21.11
CA TYR A 649 14.19 -5.97 -20.59
C TYR A 649 13.09 -6.20 -19.55
N MET A 650 12.32 -7.28 -19.73
CA MET A 650 11.17 -7.64 -18.88
C MET A 650 10.14 -6.50 -18.74
N GLY A 651 10.07 -5.62 -19.75
CA GLY A 651 9.23 -4.41 -19.75
C GLY A 651 9.46 -3.44 -18.58
N THR A 652 10.59 -3.60 -17.87
CA THR A 652 10.83 -2.97 -16.56
C THR A 652 12.13 -2.16 -16.52
N THR A 653 13.21 -2.69 -17.10
CA THR A 653 14.55 -2.08 -17.04
C THR A 653 15.12 -1.84 -18.43
N ILE A 654 16.03 -0.88 -18.58
CA ILE A 654 16.51 -0.42 -19.89
C ILE A 654 18.06 -0.37 -19.92
N PRO A 655 18.72 -0.98 -20.92
CA PRO A 655 20.17 -0.93 -21.06
C PRO A 655 20.69 0.50 -21.12
N GLY A 656 21.79 0.78 -20.40
CA GLY A 656 22.37 2.12 -20.35
C GLY A 656 21.68 3.07 -19.36
N PHE A 657 20.59 2.67 -18.69
CA PHE A 657 19.88 3.47 -17.68
C PHE A 657 19.87 2.74 -16.32
N PRO A 658 20.99 2.74 -15.57
CA PRO A 658 21.07 2.06 -14.29
C PRO A 658 20.06 2.64 -13.30
N ASN A 659 19.46 1.80 -12.46
CA ASN A 659 18.50 2.21 -11.42
C ASN A 659 17.30 3.03 -11.91
N TRP A 660 17.04 3.06 -13.23
CA TRP A 660 15.81 3.55 -13.81
C TRP A 660 14.88 2.36 -14.05
N ILE A 661 13.68 2.45 -13.48
CA ILE A 661 12.67 1.41 -13.57
C ILE A 661 11.41 2.03 -14.15
N THR A 662 10.77 1.31 -15.06
CA THR A 662 9.44 1.68 -15.58
C THR A 662 8.44 0.61 -15.18
N VAL A 663 7.36 1.02 -14.51
CA VAL A 663 6.19 0.18 -14.27
C VAL A 663 5.25 0.35 -15.46
N PHE A 664 4.70 -0.76 -15.94
CA PHE A 664 3.92 -0.81 -17.17
C PHE A 664 4.67 -0.23 -18.39
N GLY A 665 5.97 -0.54 -18.48
CA GLY A 665 6.84 -0.15 -19.59
C GLY A 665 6.63 -0.97 -20.86
N PRO A 666 7.58 -0.94 -21.81
CA PRO A 666 7.46 -1.64 -23.09
C PRO A 666 7.06 -3.11 -22.93
N ASN A 667 6.15 -3.58 -23.78
CA ASN A 667 5.68 -4.96 -23.85
C ASN A 667 5.07 -5.50 -22.55
N SER A 668 4.40 -4.64 -21.77
CA SER A 668 3.80 -5.02 -20.49
C SER A 668 2.30 -5.35 -20.56
N ALA A 669 1.56 -4.88 -21.58
CA ALA A 669 0.13 -5.17 -21.68
C ALA A 669 -0.12 -6.59 -22.18
N THR A 670 -1.19 -7.24 -21.73
CA THR A 670 -1.53 -8.62 -22.15
C THR A 670 -2.72 -8.68 -23.11
N GLY A 671 -3.55 -7.64 -23.15
CA GLY A 671 -4.72 -7.52 -24.03
C GLY A 671 -5.93 -8.39 -23.66
N HIS A 672 -5.78 -9.41 -22.81
CA HIS A 672 -6.86 -10.32 -22.35
C HIS A 672 -7.10 -10.26 -20.83
N ALA A 673 -6.24 -9.57 -20.08
CA ALA A 673 -6.28 -9.57 -18.62
C ALA A 673 -6.06 -8.18 -18.02
N SER A 674 -6.27 -8.07 -16.71
CA SER A 674 -6.12 -6.81 -15.98
C SER A 674 -4.66 -6.35 -15.96
N VAL A 675 -4.47 -5.05 -16.21
CA VAL A 675 -3.16 -4.40 -16.10
C VAL A 675 -2.62 -4.42 -14.66
N LEU A 676 -3.49 -4.33 -13.65
CA LEU A 676 -3.08 -4.36 -12.25
C LEU A 676 -2.36 -5.66 -11.89
N TYR A 677 -2.77 -6.79 -12.48
CA TYR A 677 -2.09 -8.06 -12.28
C TYR A 677 -0.63 -8.01 -12.76
N MET A 678 -0.41 -7.45 -13.95
CA MET A 678 0.95 -7.24 -14.47
C MET A 678 1.75 -6.30 -13.58
N GLU A 679 1.17 -5.19 -13.16
CA GLU A 679 1.84 -4.20 -12.31
C GLU A 679 2.26 -4.80 -10.95
N GLU A 680 1.40 -5.61 -10.31
CA GLU A 680 1.74 -6.30 -9.07
C GLU A 680 2.90 -7.30 -9.27
N LEU A 681 2.94 -8.01 -10.40
CA LEU A 681 4.05 -8.91 -10.73
C LEU A 681 5.35 -8.15 -11.00
N GLN A 682 5.29 -7.05 -11.77
CA GLN A 682 6.43 -6.18 -12.00
C GLN A 682 6.96 -5.61 -10.69
N MET A 683 6.10 -5.08 -9.82
CA MET A 683 6.53 -4.53 -8.52
C MET A 683 7.20 -5.58 -7.64
N ASN A 684 6.65 -6.80 -7.58
CA ASN A 684 7.28 -7.90 -6.85
C ASN A 684 8.66 -8.27 -7.42
N TYR A 685 8.81 -8.23 -8.74
CA TYR A 685 10.09 -8.47 -9.41
C TYR A 685 11.09 -7.34 -9.16
N ILE A 686 10.66 -6.08 -9.29
CA ILE A 686 11.46 -4.87 -9.03
C ILE A 686 12.00 -4.88 -7.60
N LEU A 687 11.14 -5.19 -6.61
CA LEU A 687 11.54 -5.26 -5.21
C LEU A 687 12.63 -6.33 -4.99
N LYS A 688 12.53 -7.49 -5.64
CA LYS A 688 13.56 -8.54 -5.58
C LYS A 688 14.86 -8.13 -6.28
N LEU A 689 14.75 -7.51 -7.45
CA LEU A 689 15.88 -7.07 -8.27
C LEU A 689 16.66 -5.93 -7.59
N TYR A 690 15.98 -4.95 -7.02
CA TYR A 690 16.64 -3.78 -6.43
C TYR A 690 16.84 -3.87 -4.91
N LYS A 691 16.39 -4.96 -4.26
CA LYS A 691 16.72 -5.28 -2.86
C LYS A 691 18.18 -5.02 -2.49
N PRO A 692 19.21 -5.49 -3.21
CA PRO A 692 20.61 -5.21 -2.87
C PRO A 692 20.99 -3.73 -2.93
N VAL A 693 20.39 -2.94 -3.84
CA VAL A 693 20.59 -1.47 -3.89
C VAL A 693 19.90 -0.81 -2.69
N LEU A 694 18.70 -1.27 -2.36
CA LEU A 694 17.93 -0.90 -1.16
C LEU A 694 18.48 -1.50 0.15
N GLU A 695 19.55 -2.28 0.13
CA GLU A 695 20.26 -2.76 1.32
C GLU A 695 21.69 -2.17 1.39
N GLY A 696 22.04 -1.27 0.47
CA GLY A 696 23.38 -0.67 0.37
C GLY A 696 24.48 -1.65 -0.07
N LYS A 697 24.11 -2.86 -0.52
CA LYS A 697 25.04 -3.91 -0.96
C LYS A 697 25.52 -3.71 -2.40
N ALA A 698 24.71 -3.05 -3.22
CA ALA A 698 25.03 -2.68 -4.60
C ALA A 698 24.78 -1.18 -4.81
N SER A 699 25.55 -0.57 -5.72
CA SER A 699 25.39 0.85 -6.08
C SER A 699 24.38 1.03 -7.19
N SER A 700 24.43 0.19 -8.22
CA SER A 700 23.48 0.22 -9.31
C SER A 700 23.29 -1.14 -9.98
N ILE A 701 22.14 -1.26 -10.65
CA ILE A 701 21.78 -2.42 -11.47
C ILE A 701 21.26 -1.92 -12.81
N VAL A 702 21.77 -2.51 -13.88
CA VAL A 702 21.38 -2.25 -15.27
C VAL A 702 21.31 -3.57 -16.04
N PRO A 703 20.32 -3.79 -16.93
CA PRO A 703 20.28 -4.99 -17.75
C PRO A 703 21.39 -4.94 -18.80
N ARG A 704 21.97 -6.11 -19.13
CA ARG A 704 22.95 -6.21 -20.21
C ARG A 704 22.30 -5.95 -21.56
N ALA A 705 23.02 -5.27 -22.44
CA ALA A 705 22.54 -4.98 -23.79
C ALA A 705 22.32 -6.25 -24.61
N ASP A 706 23.17 -7.27 -24.48
CA ASP A 706 23.04 -8.53 -25.21
C ASP A 706 21.86 -9.39 -24.70
N SER A 707 21.68 -9.50 -23.37
CA SER A 707 20.51 -10.14 -22.78
C SER A 707 19.21 -9.44 -23.17
N THR A 708 19.21 -8.10 -23.19
CA THR A 708 18.04 -7.33 -23.62
C THR A 708 17.70 -7.57 -25.08
N ARG A 709 18.70 -7.61 -25.95
CA ARG A 709 18.50 -7.92 -27.37
C ARG A 709 17.95 -9.33 -27.57
N LYS A 710 18.59 -10.35 -26.98
CA LYS A 710 18.11 -11.75 -27.04
C LYS A 710 16.67 -11.89 -26.56
N PHE A 711 16.32 -11.22 -25.45
CA PHE A 711 14.96 -11.20 -24.94
C PHE A 711 13.99 -10.55 -25.93
N ASN A 712 14.35 -9.40 -26.51
CA ASN A 712 13.49 -8.70 -27.46
C ASN A 712 13.36 -9.44 -28.80
N ASP A 713 14.41 -10.10 -29.28
CA ASP A 713 14.35 -10.93 -30.49
C ASP A 713 13.39 -12.10 -30.29
N TRP A 714 13.50 -12.80 -29.16
CA TRP A 714 12.54 -13.83 -28.75
C TRP A 714 11.13 -13.26 -28.65
N LEU A 715 10.96 -12.11 -28.00
CA LEU A 715 9.67 -11.50 -27.77
C LEU A 715 8.99 -11.12 -29.09
N GLN A 716 9.69 -10.44 -30.00
CA GLN A 716 9.17 -10.05 -31.31
C GLN A 716 8.92 -11.27 -32.21
N TYR A 717 9.76 -12.30 -32.13
CA TYR A 717 9.52 -13.56 -32.84
C TYR A 717 8.20 -14.21 -32.42
N ASN A 718 7.94 -14.30 -31.10
CA ASN A 718 6.70 -14.90 -30.61
C ASN A 718 5.47 -14.05 -30.96
N LEU A 719 5.56 -12.72 -30.88
CA LEU A 719 4.45 -11.80 -31.22
C LEU A 719 4.00 -11.88 -32.69
N LYS A 720 4.84 -12.40 -33.60
CA LYS A 720 4.43 -12.66 -34.99
C LYS A 720 3.35 -13.74 -35.08
N GLY A 721 3.32 -14.68 -34.14
CA GLY A 721 2.35 -15.78 -34.09
C GLY A 721 1.03 -15.40 -33.41
N HIS A 722 0.67 -14.12 -33.38
CA HIS A 722 -0.56 -13.60 -32.77
C HIS A 722 -1.37 -12.78 -33.77
N VAL A 723 -2.61 -12.42 -33.40
CA VAL A 723 -3.49 -11.57 -34.22
C VAL A 723 -3.08 -10.09 -34.27
N TRP A 724 -2.26 -9.63 -33.33
CA TRP A 724 -1.91 -8.21 -33.14
C TRP A 724 -1.15 -7.54 -34.30
N PRO A 725 -0.30 -8.23 -35.08
CA PRO A 725 0.29 -7.67 -36.30
C PRO A 725 -0.71 -7.42 -37.43
N SER A 726 -1.94 -7.97 -37.36
CA SER A 726 -2.89 -7.98 -38.48
C SER A 726 -3.75 -6.71 -38.60
N CYS A 727 -3.52 -5.69 -37.76
CA CYS A 727 -4.26 -4.43 -37.82
C CYS A 727 -3.42 -3.24 -37.35
N HIS A 728 -3.90 -2.05 -37.72
CA HIS A 728 -3.40 -0.79 -37.18
C HIS A 728 -3.84 -0.63 -35.72
N SER A 729 -2.92 -0.55 -34.76
CA SER A 729 -3.26 -0.41 -33.33
C SER A 729 -2.20 0.39 -32.56
N TRP A 730 -2.60 0.98 -31.43
CA TRP A 730 -1.67 1.70 -30.55
C TRP A 730 -0.64 0.78 -29.86
N TYR A 731 -0.84 -0.54 -29.93
CA TYR A 731 0.15 -1.53 -29.47
C TYR A 731 1.44 -1.51 -30.30
N ARG A 732 1.41 -0.86 -31.47
CA ARG A 732 2.47 -0.83 -32.47
C ARG A 732 3.00 0.57 -32.65
N GLN A 733 4.31 0.69 -32.79
CA GLN A 733 4.97 1.95 -33.12
C GLN A 733 4.41 2.50 -34.44
N GLY A 734 3.92 3.74 -34.44
CA GLY A 734 3.28 4.33 -35.63
C GLY A 734 2.05 3.58 -36.14
N GLY A 735 1.45 2.70 -35.34
CA GLY A 735 0.25 1.94 -35.71
C GLY A 735 0.50 0.62 -36.46
N LEU A 736 1.60 0.51 -37.21
CA LEU A 736 1.93 -0.66 -38.04
C LEU A 736 3.36 -1.18 -37.85
N GLY A 737 4.19 -0.51 -37.06
CA GLY A 737 5.57 -0.90 -36.81
C GLY A 737 5.71 -2.02 -35.77
N LYS A 738 6.87 -2.02 -35.10
CA LYS A 738 7.23 -2.91 -33.99
C LYS A 738 6.13 -2.93 -32.92
N ILE A 739 5.81 -4.12 -32.39
CA ILE A 739 4.86 -4.24 -31.28
C ILE A 739 5.58 -3.87 -29.99
N THR A 740 5.21 -2.74 -29.42
CA THR A 740 5.84 -2.15 -28.22
C THR A 740 4.93 -2.19 -27.01
N GLY A 741 3.63 -2.45 -27.17
CA GLY A 741 2.67 -2.48 -26.07
C GLY A 741 2.52 -3.85 -25.39
N LEU A 742 2.69 -4.95 -26.13
CA LEU A 742 2.15 -6.25 -25.72
C LEU A 742 3.21 -7.28 -25.30
N TRP A 743 2.85 -8.06 -24.28
CA TRP A 743 3.56 -9.25 -23.81
C TRP A 743 3.17 -10.48 -24.65
N PRO A 744 4.12 -11.35 -25.04
CA PRO A 744 3.88 -12.47 -25.94
C PRO A 744 3.18 -13.69 -25.31
N GLY A 745 2.84 -13.66 -24.03
CA GLY A 745 2.30 -14.80 -23.27
C GLY A 745 1.00 -14.52 -22.52
N GLY A 746 0.39 -15.58 -21.97
CA GLY A 746 -0.73 -15.48 -21.02
C GLY A 746 -0.26 -15.05 -19.62
N ASN A 747 -1.19 -14.86 -18.69
CA ASN A 747 -0.91 -14.48 -17.30
C ASN A 747 -0.08 -15.52 -16.56
N THR A 748 -0.26 -16.81 -16.85
CA THR A 748 0.54 -17.88 -16.21
C THR A 748 2.00 -17.77 -16.61
N HIS A 749 2.25 -17.54 -17.91
CA HIS A 749 3.58 -17.30 -18.43
C HIS A 749 4.19 -16.03 -17.81
N LEU A 750 3.40 -14.95 -17.75
CA LEU A 750 3.79 -13.70 -17.12
C LEU A 750 4.21 -13.91 -15.65
N TRP A 751 3.37 -14.55 -14.83
CA TRP A 751 3.67 -14.87 -13.44
C TRP A 751 4.98 -15.65 -13.30
N TRP A 752 5.17 -16.67 -14.14
CA TRP A 752 6.38 -17.48 -14.13
C TRP A 752 7.63 -16.65 -14.45
N SER A 753 7.56 -15.79 -15.48
CA SER A 753 8.64 -14.92 -15.90
C SER A 753 9.05 -13.90 -14.82
N PHE A 754 8.08 -13.36 -14.06
CA PHE A 754 8.34 -12.35 -13.03
C PHE A 754 8.65 -12.93 -11.63
N ARG A 755 8.68 -14.25 -11.47
CA ARG A 755 8.86 -14.90 -10.16
C ARG A 755 10.21 -14.58 -9.51
N LYS A 756 11.29 -14.53 -10.29
CA LYS A 756 12.66 -14.23 -9.81
C LYS A 756 13.49 -13.51 -10.88
N PRO A 757 14.35 -12.55 -10.52
CA PRO A 757 15.36 -12.01 -11.43
C PRO A 757 16.35 -13.09 -11.86
N ASN A 758 16.80 -13.05 -13.12
CA ASN A 758 17.94 -13.82 -13.60
C ASN A 758 19.20 -12.95 -13.50
N TRP A 759 20.05 -13.20 -12.51
CA TRP A 759 21.21 -12.33 -12.25
C TRP A 759 22.28 -12.39 -13.34
N LYS A 760 22.23 -13.36 -14.27
CA LYS A 760 23.10 -13.39 -15.45
C LYS A 760 22.80 -12.25 -16.42
N ASP A 761 21.55 -11.81 -16.49
CA ASP A 761 21.09 -10.79 -17.43
C ASP A 761 21.34 -9.36 -16.96
N TYR A 762 21.85 -9.19 -15.75
CA TYR A 762 22.13 -7.88 -15.15
C TYR A 762 23.61 -7.67 -14.85
N GLU A 763 24.01 -6.41 -14.92
CA GLU A 763 25.25 -5.89 -14.36
C GLU A 763 24.96 -5.23 -13.02
N VAL A 764 25.80 -5.54 -12.03
CA VAL A 764 25.65 -5.07 -10.65
C VAL A 764 26.93 -4.35 -10.23
N ALA A 765 26.84 -3.04 -10.05
CA ALA A 765 27.96 -2.22 -9.59
C ALA A 765 28.08 -2.23 -8.06
N GLY A 766 29.31 -2.10 -7.55
CA GLY A 766 29.59 -2.00 -6.10
C GLY A 766 29.48 -3.30 -5.29
N ALA A 767 29.19 -4.44 -5.94
CA ALA A 767 28.84 -5.69 -5.24
C ALA A 767 29.43 -6.98 -5.85
N LYS A 768 30.68 -6.95 -6.36
CA LYS A 768 31.26 -8.08 -7.15
C LYS A 768 31.16 -9.44 -6.44
N ASN A 769 31.46 -9.52 -5.15
CA ASN A 769 31.40 -10.77 -4.38
C ASN A 769 29.97 -11.24 -4.12
N TRP A 770 29.05 -10.31 -3.84
CA TRP A 770 27.64 -10.62 -3.66
C TRP A 770 27.02 -11.15 -4.97
N ALA A 771 27.31 -10.48 -6.09
CA ALA A 771 26.82 -10.89 -7.41
C ALA A 771 27.36 -12.27 -7.83
N ARG A 772 28.64 -12.57 -7.57
CA ARG A 772 29.20 -13.92 -7.79
C ARG A 772 28.49 -14.97 -6.95
N LYS A 773 28.23 -14.70 -5.67
CA LYS A 773 27.50 -15.62 -4.78
C LYS A 773 26.08 -15.91 -5.28
N GLN A 774 25.34 -14.89 -5.75
CA GLN A 774 24.01 -15.10 -6.32
C GLN A 774 24.04 -15.97 -7.59
N LYS A 775 24.97 -15.69 -8.50
CA LYS A 775 25.14 -16.51 -9.72
C LYS A 775 25.48 -17.97 -9.41
N PHE A 776 26.27 -18.22 -8.36
CA PHE A 776 26.60 -19.57 -7.90
C PHE A 776 25.39 -20.29 -7.27
N LEU A 777 24.61 -19.60 -6.43
CA LEU A 777 23.38 -20.15 -5.87
C LEU A 777 22.33 -20.48 -6.94
N GLU A 778 22.21 -19.64 -7.98
CA GLU A 778 21.38 -19.92 -9.15
C GLU A 778 21.85 -21.16 -9.90
N PHE A 779 23.15 -21.32 -10.09
CA PHE A 779 23.72 -22.51 -10.72
C PHE A 779 23.39 -23.79 -9.94
N LEU A 780 23.55 -23.78 -8.62
CA LEU A 780 23.20 -24.91 -7.76
C LEU A 780 21.70 -25.23 -7.80
N THR A 781 20.84 -24.21 -7.77
CA THR A 781 19.38 -24.43 -7.90
C THR A 781 19.00 -24.97 -9.27
N SER A 782 19.66 -24.53 -10.36
CA SER A 782 19.45 -25.10 -11.69
C SER A 782 19.87 -26.57 -11.78
N ILE A 783 21.02 -26.95 -11.19
CA ILE A 783 21.44 -28.36 -11.09
C ILE A 783 20.41 -29.17 -10.32
N PHE A 784 19.95 -28.68 -9.17
CA PHE A 784 18.95 -29.37 -8.37
C PHE A 784 17.63 -29.56 -9.13
N GLN A 785 17.15 -28.53 -9.84
CA GLN A 785 15.95 -28.62 -10.67
C GLN A 785 16.09 -29.63 -11.82
N LEU A 786 17.25 -29.67 -12.48
CA LEU A 786 17.56 -30.68 -13.50
C LEU A 786 17.59 -32.09 -12.90
N GLY A 787 18.15 -32.25 -11.71
CA GLY A 787 18.16 -33.52 -10.97
C GLY A 787 16.75 -34.01 -10.63
N VAL A 788 15.87 -33.12 -10.16
CA VAL A 788 14.45 -33.46 -9.88
C VAL A 788 13.69 -33.82 -11.17
N LEU A 789 13.92 -33.11 -12.27
CA LEU A 789 13.29 -33.43 -13.56
C LEU A 789 13.79 -34.75 -14.13
N ALA A 790 15.09 -35.03 -14.04
CA ALA A 790 15.67 -36.31 -14.45
C ALA A 790 15.13 -37.46 -13.58
N ALA A 791 15.02 -37.26 -12.26
CA ALA A 791 14.42 -38.23 -11.34
C ALA A 791 12.93 -38.45 -11.64
N GLY A 792 12.17 -37.39 -11.95
CA GLY A 792 10.77 -37.48 -12.34
C GLY A 792 10.56 -38.20 -13.67
N ALA A 793 11.41 -37.93 -14.67
CA ALA A 793 11.39 -38.64 -15.95
C ALA A 793 11.81 -40.11 -15.81
N GLY A 794 12.82 -40.40 -14.98
CA GLY A 794 13.24 -41.75 -14.63
C GLY A 794 12.16 -42.53 -13.89
N ALA A 795 11.49 -41.90 -12.91
CA ALA A 795 10.34 -42.44 -12.22
C ALA A 795 9.19 -42.76 -13.18
N LEU A 796 8.86 -41.85 -14.11
CA LEU A 796 7.82 -42.07 -15.12
C LEU A 796 8.17 -43.23 -16.06
N ALA A 797 9.43 -43.33 -16.48
CA ALA A 797 9.92 -44.42 -17.32
C ALA A 797 9.85 -45.77 -16.59
N LEU A 798 10.24 -45.81 -15.32
CA LEU A 798 10.26 -47.03 -14.49
C LEU A 798 8.87 -47.51 -14.10
N VAL A 799 7.92 -46.59 -13.88
CA VAL A 799 6.49 -46.91 -13.73
C VAL A 799 5.94 -47.54 -15.02
N LYS A 800 6.32 -46.99 -16.17
CA LYS A 800 5.88 -47.51 -17.48
C LYS A 800 6.48 -48.88 -17.81
N THR A 801 7.62 -49.24 -17.21
CA THR A 801 8.28 -50.55 -17.38
C THR A 801 8.06 -51.52 -16.21
N GLY A 802 7.24 -51.16 -15.21
CA GLY A 802 6.91 -52.04 -14.07
C GLY A 802 8.05 -52.29 -13.07
N ARG A 803 9.06 -51.41 -12.99
CA ARG A 803 10.28 -51.58 -12.18
C ARG A 803 10.40 -50.55 -11.05
N TRP A 804 9.27 -50.24 -10.40
CA TRP A 804 9.21 -49.22 -9.37
C TRP A 804 10.00 -49.59 -8.10
N ASP A 805 9.98 -50.87 -7.72
CA ASP A 805 10.64 -51.34 -6.50
C ASP A 805 12.18 -51.25 -6.58
N ASP A 806 12.75 -51.44 -7.79
CA ASP A 806 14.18 -51.25 -8.05
C ASP A 806 14.63 -49.79 -7.86
N PHE A 807 13.75 -48.82 -8.19
CA PHE A 807 14.05 -47.39 -8.04
C PHE A 807 14.16 -47.00 -6.57
N VAL A 808 13.22 -47.47 -5.75
CA VAL A 808 13.18 -47.19 -4.30
C VAL A 808 14.40 -47.81 -3.61
N ALA A 809 14.80 -49.02 -4.01
CA ALA A 809 15.98 -49.71 -3.46
C ALA A 809 17.30 -48.96 -3.75
N VAL A 810 17.45 -48.39 -4.95
CA VAL A 810 18.72 -47.73 -5.36
C VAL A 810 18.78 -46.26 -4.92
N HIS A 811 17.66 -45.53 -4.94
CA HIS A 811 17.67 -44.06 -4.77
C HIS A 811 17.16 -43.60 -3.39
N GLY A 812 16.54 -44.49 -2.60
CA GLY A 812 16.08 -44.19 -1.24
C GLY A 812 17.22 -43.81 -0.29
N GLY A 813 18.40 -44.42 -0.44
CA GLY A 813 19.61 -44.08 0.30
C GLY A 813 20.23 -42.74 -0.11
N ALA A 814 20.37 -42.50 -1.42
CA ALA A 814 20.97 -41.27 -1.95
C ALA A 814 20.15 -40.01 -1.62
N ALA A 815 18.82 -40.13 -1.53
CA ALA A 815 17.97 -39.03 -1.07
C ALA A 815 18.23 -38.69 0.41
N LYS A 816 18.42 -39.70 1.26
CA LYS A 816 18.74 -39.54 2.69
C LYS A 816 20.11 -38.87 2.87
N ASP A 817 21.12 -39.32 2.13
CA ASP A 817 22.48 -38.76 2.17
C ASP A 817 22.54 -37.32 1.65
N LEU A 818 21.74 -37.00 0.61
CA LEU A 818 21.61 -35.63 0.11
C LEU A 818 20.94 -34.71 1.15
N PHE A 819 19.91 -35.19 1.86
CA PHE A 819 19.28 -34.43 2.94
C PHE A 819 20.22 -34.22 4.14
N GLU A 820 21.05 -35.22 4.48
CA GLU A 820 22.07 -35.08 5.52
C GLU A 820 23.22 -34.14 5.11
N SER A 821 23.65 -34.18 3.84
CA SER A 821 24.67 -33.26 3.31
C SER A 821 24.17 -31.81 3.25
N ILE A 822 22.90 -31.60 2.85
CA ILE A 822 22.25 -30.29 2.91
C ILE A 822 22.12 -29.81 4.36
N ARG A 823 21.81 -30.71 5.31
CA ARG A 823 21.74 -30.39 6.74
C ARG A 823 23.10 -30.00 7.33
N ALA A 824 24.17 -30.69 6.95
CA ALA A 824 25.54 -30.38 7.36
C ALA A 824 26.08 -29.08 6.73
N THR A 825 25.58 -28.69 5.55
CA THR A 825 25.92 -27.43 4.89
C THR A 825 25.11 -26.23 5.41
N LEU A 826 23.96 -26.50 6.06
CA LEU A 826 23.07 -25.49 6.64
C LEU A 826 23.34 -25.23 8.14
N GLN A 827 24.08 -26.12 8.82
CA GLN A 827 24.72 -25.87 10.13
C GLN A 827 25.99 -25.05 9.93
#